data_AF-A0A7V3FDK0-F1
#
_entry.id   AF-A0A7V3FDK0-F1
#
_cell.length_a   1.000
_cell.length_b   1.000
_cell.length_c   1.000
_cell.angle_alpha   90.00
_cell.angle_beta   90.00
_cell.angle_gamma   90.00
#
_symmetry.space_group_name_H-M   'P 1'
#
loop_
_entity.id
_entity.type
_entity.pdbx_description
1 polymer ?
#
loop_
_entity_poly.entity_id
_entity_poly.type
_entity_poly.pdbx_seq_one_letter_code
_entity_poly.pdbx_strand_id
1 'polypeptide(L)'
;METATRPRPLPDAAPPAPGRVRRLLLAAAGPALIVVSVLIALRGFAFLPRLTNQHPDLLSFWLPRSCLLGEALAQGRVPLWNPFEMAGTPFAADAQSGWLSITTMLTSWLLGCGDGLRAQIVLQPIVAGLGLWWFLRREGLGRLAATAGGLSLAMAMAASIIAISLPFAGTLAWTPLVLVGAQGVFSASGWRRLGWLALAAVAWGQVAAAHLSHGLLMCTALVTAYVVARALRGVRSGTVERRRAVLLALGFLAFLPLANLAIFLPRFALLERSSLAAGYGALEGTVAGSIGLDRPIPTEGVWSAWPLALASTPGAYVGAAILLALPLALRDRTRRHLAVAFGGLLGLAYLLTLSILVGAGWFRSFVLALPYGDVYLHNPGRLRYLAFLVVPVLGAIGLQALLDLRPGLREALRWIAPALGLFLLLPLAVGANPRRLAVFAIGSAAVVGALWARPRLPRIVPVSLVGVLAVELLAGALWSSAYRGGTVYFGLEPERGGPLVQGALRWPRVPLDRYLEPGPIAREIRGQPYGRYLAWVLPGASFNKGYLFTQAEADWPALLLGRAVLFRIHDALGYSPIQLPRYWTYIRATNRLPVFYNASVIQLPTIEDVRLLGVRYLIVHVGQDLPDGLAGEVVERERGYLLVGLEGWQPRASVVPSWTVVAGEADALERVLEPGFDPAREAVLEDEPGIRPTDPMPGTAVYREVRPEDVRIEVEAPAPSLVVVRNAWDRGWTATVDGRPAQVLRADHLLQAVPVAAGRHEVRLVYREPAIGRGLVASAAAWAGMVVGVSAVALVRRRRATRPPAPPPAAAARPR
;
A
#
# COMPACT_ATOMS: atom_id res chain seq x y z
N MET A 1 -9.61 -83.98 -10.81
CA MET A 1 -9.03 -83.16 -9.73
C MET A 1 -7.77 -82.51 -10.30
N GLU A 2 -7.93 -81.38 -10.98
CA GLU A 2 -6.87 -80.67 -11.71
C GLU A 2 -6.61 -79.33 -11.00
N THR A 3 -5.38 -79.11 -10.54
CA THR A 3 -4.95 -77.87 -9.89
C THR A 3 -3.98 -77.13 -10.82
N ALA A 4 -4.53 -76.18 -11.58
CA ALA A 4 -3.74 -75.27 -12.40
C ALA A 4 -3.15 -74.13 -11.55
N THR A 5 -1.83 -74.15 -11.34
CA THR A 5 -1.06 -73.06 -10.73
C THR A 5 -0.93 -71.88 -11.70
N ARG A 6 -1.56 -70.74 -11.37
CA ARG A 6 -1.36 -69.47 -12.09
C ARG A 6 0.05 -68.90 -11.85
N PRO A 7 0.73 -68.35 -12.87
CA PRO A 7 2.02 -67.67 -12.69
C PRO A 7 1.85 -66.32 -11.98
N ARG A 8 2.77 -66.01 -11.06
CA ARG A 8 2.86 -64.69 -10.39
C ARG A 8 3.21 -63.60 -11.41
N PRO A 9 2.58 -62.40 -11.36
CA PRO A 9 3.02 -61.28 -12.17
C PRO A 9 4.40 -60.79 -11.69
N LEU A 10 5.31 -60.56 -12.64
CA LEU A 10 6.59 -59.89 -12.40
C LEU A 10 6.34 -58.45 -11.91
N PRO A 11 7.13 -57.94 -10.96
CA PRO A 11 7.02 -56.55 -10.54
C PRO A 11 7.42 -55.64 -11.71
N ASP A 12 6.52 -54.75 -12.13
CA ASP A 12 6.79 -53.68 -13.08
C ASP A 12 8.05 -52.93 -12.67
N ALA A 13 9.11 -53.03 -13.48
CA ALA A 13 10.34 -52.29 -13.29
C ALA A 13 10.01 -50.80 -13.20
N ALA A 14 10.33 -50.17 -12.06
CA ALA A 14 10.08 -48.74 -11.88
C ALA A 14 10.78 -47.95 -13.00
N PRO A 15 10.07 -47.04 -13.69
CA PRO A 15 10.65 -46.30 -14.81
C PRO A 15 11.89 -45.54 -14.34
N PRO A 16 12.95 -45.45 -15.17
CA PRO A 16 14.20 -44.83 -14.79
C PRO A 16 13.97 -43.39 -14.33
N ALA A 17 14.63 -43.01 -13.24
CA ALA A 17 14.52 -41.67 -12.68
C ALA A 17 14.87 -40.63 -13.75
N PRO A 18 14.03 -39.60 -13.96
CA PRO A 18 14.26 -38.62 -15.02
C PRO A 18 15.64 -37.96 -14.86
N GLY A 19 16.34 -37.78 -15.98
CA GLY A 19 17.62 -37.07 -16.02
C GLY A 19 17.55 -35.70 -15.34
N ARG A 20 18.70 -35.21 -14.84
CA ARG A 20 18.80 -33.97 -14.04
C ARG A 20 18.12 -32.77 -14.73
N VAL A 21 18.30 -32.64 -16.05
CA VAL A 21 17.67 -31.61 -16.89
C VAL A 21 16.15 -31.71 -16.88
N ARG A 22 15.59 -32.90 -17.12
CA ARG A 22 14.14 -33.13 -17.09
C ARG A 22 13.53 -32.82 -15.72
N ARG A 23 14.24 -33.13 -14.63
CA ARG A 23 13.81 -32.77 -13.27
C ARG A 23 13.76 -31.26 -13.03
N LEU A 24 14.75 -30.52 -13.54
CA LEU A 24 14.80 -29.06 -13.46
C LEU A 24 13.70 -28.42 -14.30
N LEU A 25 13.51 -28.84 -15.56
CA LEU A 25 12.45 -28.34 -16.43
C LEU A 25 11.06 -28.55 -15.81
N LEU A 26 10.79 -29.75 -15.29
CA LEU A 26 9.51 -30.04 -14.62
C LEU A 26 9.35 -29.26 -13.30
N ALA A 27 10.43 -28.84 -12.65
CA ALA A 27 10.37 -28.00 -11.45
C ALA A 27 10.09 -26.53 -11.80
N ALA A 28 10.63 -26.05 -12.93
CA ALA A 28 10.49 -24.68 -13.39
C ALA A 28 9.18 -24.43 -14.17
N ALA A 29 8.55 -25.45 -14.76
CA ALA A 29 7.37 -25.29 -15.62
C ALA A 29 6.22 -24.51 -14.96
N GLY A 30 5.92 -24.81 -13.69
CA GLY A 30 4.87 -24.12 -12.93
C GLY A 30 5.16 -22.64 -12.70
N PRO A 31 6.30 -22.31 -12.07
CA PRO A 31 6.78 -20.93 -11.94
C PRO A 31 6.88 -20.18 -13.26
N ALA A 32 7.40 -20.80 -14.31
CA ALA A 32 7.52 -20.20 -15.64
C ALA A 32 6.15 -19.86 -16.23
N LEU A 33 5.16 -20.75 -16.10
CA LEU A 33 3.78 -20.47 -16.53
C LEU A 33 3.20 -19.25 -15.82
N ILE A 34 3.38 -19.14 -14.50
CA ILE A 34 2.93 -17.96 -13.72
C ILE A 34 3.56 -16.68 -14.25
N VAL A 35 4.90 -16.66 -14.42
CA VAL A 35 5.64 -15.48 -14.89
C VAL A 35 5.19 -15.09 -16.29
N VAL A 36 5.18 -16.04 -17.23
CA VAL A 36 4.80 -15.80 -18.63
C VAL A 36 3.36 -15.30 -18.72
N SER A 37 2.42 -15.87 -17.97
CA SER A 37 1.03 -15.43 -17.98
C SER A 37 0.88 -13.98 -17.48
N VAL A 38 1.60 -13.59 -16.42
CA VAL A 38 1.60 -12.20 -15.94
C VAL A 38 2.21 -11.25 -16.97
N LEU A 39 3.33 -11.63 -17.59
CA LEU A 39 3.97 -10.80 -18.62
C LEU A 39 3.06 -10.58 -19.84
N ILE A 40 2.29 -11.60 -20.25
CA ILE A 40 1.31 -11.46 -21.33
C ILE A 40 0.15 -10.54 -20.90
N ALA A 41 -0.38 -10.73 -19.69
CA ALA A 41 -1.46 -9.90 -19.14
C ALA A 41 -1.07 -8.42 -19.04
N LEU A 42 0.14 -8.16 -18.56
CA LEU A 42 0.67 -6.81 -18.31
C LEU A 42 1.65 -6.34 -19.39
N ARG A 43 1.60 -6.90 -20.61
CA ARG A 43 2.54 -6.61 -21.70
C ARG A 43 2.69 -5.12 -22.02
N GLY A 44 1.60 -4.35 -21.85
CA GLY A 44 1.61 -2.90 -22.03
C GLY A 44 2.45 -2.15 -20.98
N PHE A 45 2.56 -2.66 -19.76
CA PHE A 45 3.43 -2.12 -18.72
C PHE A 45 4.84 -2.70 -18.81
N ALA A 46 4.95 -4.01 -19.10
CA ALA A 46 6.23 -4.72 -19.13
C ALA A 46 7.14 -4.29 -20.28
N PHE A 47 6.58 -4.07 -21.48
CA PHE A 47 7.39 -3.91 -22.70
C PHE A 47 7.22 -2.55 -23.39
N LEU A 48 6.26 -1.71 -22.99
CA LEU A 48 6.03 -0.40 -23.59
C LEU A 48 6.17 0.70 -22.55
N PRO A 49 6.74 1.89 -22.89
CA PRO A 49 6.88 3.03 -21.99
C PRO A 49 5.54 3.71 -21.74
N ARG A 50 4.60 3.00 -21.09
CA ARG A 50 3.25 3.47 -20.83
C ARG A 50 2.81 3.22 -19.40
N LEU A 51 2.04 4.18 -18.89
CA LEU A 51 1.32 4.14 -17.62
C LEU A 51 -0.19 4.26 -17.85
N THR A 52 -0.93 4.40 -16.76
CA THR A 52 -2.38 4.53 -16.78
C THR A 52 -2.87 5.51 -15.72
N ASN A 53 -3.99 6.18 -16.00
CA ASN A 53 -4.74 6.99 -15.04
C ASN A 53 -6.03 6.29 -14.59
N GLN A 54 -6.12 4.96 -14.76
CA GLN A 54 -7.29 4.18 -14.34
C GLN A 54 -7.49 4.14 -12.83
N HIS A 55 -6.41 4.29 -12.07
CA HIS A 55 -6.44 4.52 -10.64
C HIS A 55 -5.85 5.91 -10.38
N PRO A 56 -6.58 6.81 -9.69
CA PRO A 56 -6.17 8.21 -9.58
C PRO A 56 -4.80 8.36 -8.93
N ASP A 57 -4.54 7.62 -7.85
CA ASP A 57 -3.27 7.72 -7.12
C ASP A 57 -2.02 7.37 -7.94
N LEU A 58 -2.15 6.67 -9.07
CA LEU A 58 -0.96 6.19 -9.80
C LEU A 58 -0.11 7.36 -10.31
N LEU A 59 -0.74 8.36 -10.91
CA LEU A 59 -0.06 9.53 -11.45
C LEU A 59 0.12 10.64 -10.41
N SER A 60 -0.88 10.86 -9.55
CA SER A 60 -0.87 11.98 -8.59
C SER A 60 -0.12 11.70 -7.30
N PHE A 61 0.11 10.43 -6.95
CA PHE A 61 0.70 10.06 -5.66
C PHE A 61 1.89 9.11 -5.80
N TRP A 62 1.71 7.96 -6.46
CA TRP A 62 2.72 6.90 -6.49
C TRP A 62 3.90 7.24 -7.39
N LEU A 63 3.65 7.71 -8.61
CA LEU A 63 4.68 8.11 -9.56
C LEU A 63 5.62 9.20 -8.96
N PRO A 64 5.13 10.38 -8.55
CA PRO A 64 6.00 11.44 -8.04
C PRO A 64 6.82 11.02 -6.83
N ARG A 65 6.23 10.31 -5.87
CA ARG A 65 6.94 9.83 -4.68
C ARG A 65 8.00 8.80 -5.03
N SER A 66 7.70 7.88 -5.96
CA SER A 66 8.67 6.89 -6.43
C SER A 66 9.87 7.53 -7.14
N CYS A 67 9.66 8.65 -7.86
CA CYS A 67 10.72 9.39 -8.54
C CYS A 67 11.57 10.19 -7.53
N LEU A 68 10.93 10.89 -6.59
CA LEU A 68 11.59 11.60 -5.50
C LEU A 68 12.48 10.65 -4.68
N LEU A 69 11.97 9.47 -4.33
CA LEU A 69 12.72 8.44 -3.61
C LEU A 69 13.89 7.91 -4.44
N GLY A 70 13.65 7.52 -5.70
CA GLY A 70 14.68 6.95 -6.58
C GLY A 70 15.87 7.89 -6.78
N GLU A 71 15.61 9.17 -7.03
CA GLU A 71 16.64 10.19 -7.21
C GLU A 71 17.45 10.41 -5.92
N ALA A 72 16.79 10.48 -4.76
CA ALA A 72 17.48 10.62 -3.48
C ALA A 72 18.39 9.41 -3.19
N LEU A 73 17.90 8.19 -3.46
CA LEU A 73 18.68 6.96 -3.30
C LEU A 73 19.88 6.89 -4.26
N ALA A 74 19.72 7.33 -5.51
CA ALA A 74 20.81 7.40 -6.48
C ALA A 74 21.95 8.32 -6.02
N GLN A 75 21.65 9.30 -5.16
CA GLN A 75 22.62 10.20 -4.55
C GLN A 75 23.12 9.75 -3.17
N GLY A 76 22.73 8.55 -2.71
CA GLY A 76 23.12 8.01 -1.41
C GLY A 76 22.43 8.67 -0.22
N ARG A 77 21.25 9.26 -0.42
CA ARG A 77 20.52 10.08 0.57
C ARG A 77 19.19 9.43 0.95
N VAL A 78 18.75 9.70 2.18
CA VAL A 78 17.38 9.40 2.64
C VAL A 78 16.56 10.68 2.52
N PRO A 79 15.53 10.75 1.68
CA PRO A 79 14.72 11.96 1.54
C PRO A 79 13.85 12.16 2.78
N LEU A 80 14.20 13.14 3.63
CA LEU A 80 13.47 13.40 4.88
C LEU A 80 12.29 14.35 4.69
N TRP A 81 12.37 15.26 3.71
CA TRP A 81 11.39 16.31 3.47
C TRP A 81 11.01 16.40 1.99
N ASN A 82 9.72 16.61 1.69
CA ASN A 82 9.20 16.89 0.36
C ASN A 82 8.69 18.34 0.32
N PRO A 83 9.41 19.28 -0.33
CA PRO A 83 9.08 20.70 -0.34
C PRO A 83 8.18 21.10 -1.52
N PHE A 84 7.81 20.14 -2.38
CA PHE A 84 7.14 20.37 -3.66
C PHE A 84 5.61 20.26 -3.60
N GLU A 85 5.04 19.92 -2.45
CA GLU A 85 3.58 19.87 -2.23
C GLU A 85 3.25 20.39 -0.83
N MET A 86 2.08 21.00 -0.67
CA MET A 86 1.50 21.41 0.61
C MET A 86 2.41 22.30 1.45
N ALA A 87 3.18 23.17 0.79
CA ALA A 87 4.22 23.99 1.41
C ALA A 87 5.35 23.22 2.13
N GLY A 88 5.38 21.89 2.05
CA GLY A 88 6.39 21.03 2.65
C GLY A 88 5.77 19.93 3.54
N THR A 89 6.24 18.68 3.39
CA THR A 89 5.79 17.56 4.23
C THR A 89 6.92 16.59 4.58
N PRO A 90 6.88 15.91 5.74
CA PRO A 90 7.79 14.82 6.06
C PRO A 90 7.67 13.68 5.04
N PHE A 91 8.78 13.23 4.45
CA PHE A 91 8.77 12.22 3.40
C PHE A 91 9.09 10.81 3.92
N ALA A 92 10.33 10.50 4.33
CA ALA A 92 10.70 9.14 4.73
C ALA A 92 9.89 8.56 5.91
N ALA A 93 9.34 9.41 6.78
CA ALA A 93 8.45 9.00 7.86
C ALA A 93 7.02 8.68 7.40
N ASP A 94 6.61 9.16 6.25
CA ASP A 94 5.30 8.87 5.66
C ASP A 94 5.18 7.37 5.37
N ALA A 95 4.06 6.78 5.78
CA ALA A 95 3.80 5.36 5.68
C ALA A 95 3.85 4.82 4.25
N GLN A 96 3.58 5.68 3.26
CA GLN A 96 3.46 5.37 1.84
C GLN A 96 4.55 6.03 0.98
N SER A 97 5.61 6.56 1.59
CA SER A 97 6.77 7.15 0.88
C SER A 97 7.57 6.15 0.04
N GLY A 98 7.42 4.85 0.29
CA GLY A 98 8.26 3.80 -0.28
C GLY A 98 9.57 3.56 0.48
N TRP A 99 9.88 4.36 1.51
CA TRP A 99 11.04 4.11 2.38
C TRP A 99 10.88 2.78 3.12
N LEU A 100 11.93 1.95 3.07
CA LEU A 100 11.98 0.55 3.54
C LEU A 100 11.04 -0.44 2.83
N SER A 101 10.40 -0.03 1.73
CA SER A 101 9.83 -0.96 0.75
C SER A 101 10.96 -1.39 -0.21
N ILE A 102 11.45 -2.61 -0.04
CA ILE A 102 12.51 -3.22 -0.87
C ILE A 102 12.12 -3.13 -2.34
N THR A 103 10.89 -3.49 -2.70
CA THR A 103 10.44 -3.45 -4.10
C THR A 103 10.47 -2.04 -4.65
N THR A 104 9.98 -1.06 -3.89
CA THR A 104 9.93 0.34 -4.35
C THR A 104 11.32 0.95 -4.43
N MET A 105 12.13 0.82 -3.37
CA MET A 105 13.49 1.34 -3.33
C MET A 105 14.35 0.76 -4.45
N LEU A 106 14.35 -0.57 -4.63
CA LEU A 106 15.17 -1.21 -5.65
C LEU A 106 14.73 -0.81 -7.07
N THR A 107 13.43 -0.86 -7.37
CA THR A 107 12.96 -0.56 -8.74
C THR A 107 13.11 0.92 -9.08
N SER A 108 12.80 1.83 -8.16
CA SER A 108 12.99 3.27 -8.37
C SER A 108 14.46 3.66 -8.48
N TRP A 109 15.35 2.98 -7.76
CA TRP A 109 16.80 3.21 -7.84
C TRP A 109 17.41 2.63 -9.13
N LEU A 110 17.09 1.37 -9.48
CA LEU A 110 17.70 0.67 -10.61
C LEU A 110 17.17 1.13 -11.97
N LEU A 111 15.87 1.42 -12.07
CA LEU A 111 15.20 1.70 -13.34
C LEU A 111 14.83 3.19 -13.49
N GLY A 112 14.99 3.99 -12.44
CA GLY A 112 14.66 5.41 -12.46
C GLY A 112 13.17 5.74 -12.38
N CYS A 113 12.85 7.00 -12.64
CA CYS A 113 11.50 7.55 -12.57
C CYS A 113 10.59 6.92 -13.64
N GLY A 114 9.37 6.53 -13.25
CA GLY A 114 8.40 5.93 -14.15
C GLY A 114 8.62 4.44 -14.42
N ASP A 115 9.79 4.05 -14.92
CA ASP A 115 10.11 2.64 -15.22
C ASP A 115 10.19 1.79 -13.94
N GLY A 116 10.69 2.37 -12.85
CA GLY A 116 10.60 1.75 -11.53
C GLY A 116 9.16 1.41 -11.14
N LEU A 117 8.21 2.33 -11.33
CA LEU A 117 6.79 2.12 -11.05
C LEU A 117 6.16 1.06 -11.97
N ARG A 118 6.48 1.09 -13.27
CA ARG A 118 6.04 0.06 -14.22
C ARG A 118 6.50 -1.34 -13.79
N ALA A 119 7.76 -1.46 -13.38
CA ALA A 119 8.29 -2.72 -12.86
C ALA A 119 7.56 -3.17 -11.59
N GLN A 120 7.19 -2.26 -10.68
CA GLN A 120 6.40 -2.61 -9.49
C GLN A 120 5.03 -3.21 -9.84
N ILE A 121 4.31 -2.61 -10.81
CA ILE A 121 3.01 -3.11 -11.28
C ILE A 121 3.12 -4.55 -11.81
N VAL A 122 4.22 -4.87 -12.50
CA VAL A 122 4.47 -6.20 -13.09
C VAL A 122 4.99 -7.21 -12.06
N LEU A 123 5.91 -6.80 -11.19
CA LEU A 123 6.57 -7.69 -10.24
C LEU A 123 5.64 -8.15 -9.12
N GLN A 124 4.70 -7.31 -8.66
CA GLN A 124 3.85 -7.67 -7.52
C GLN A 124 2.97 -8.90 -7.78
N PRO A 125 2.23 -9.02 -8.90
CA PRO A 125 1.51 -10.26 -9.23
C PRO A 125 2.43 -11.49 -9.39
N ILE A 126 3.64 -11.31 -9.94
CA ILE A 126 4.62 -12.39 -10.06
C ILE A 126 5.04 -12.89 -8.67
N VAL A 127 5.43 -11.98 -7.78
CA VAL A 127 5.84 -12.31 -6.40
C VAL A 127 4.69 -12.98 -5.64
N ALA A 128 3.45 -12.49 -5.81
CA ALA A 128 2.26 -13.09 -5.22
C ALA A 128 2.07 -14.56 -5.65
N GLY A 129 2.08 -14.81 -6.97
CA GLY A 129 1.86 -16.14 -7.53
C GLY A 129 2.99 -17.11 -7.21
N LEU A 130 4.25 -16.68 -7.33
CA LEU A 130 5.42 -17.51 -7.01
C LEU A 130 5.52 -17.80 -5.51
N GLY A 131 5.24 -16.80 -4.67
CA GLY A 131 5.21 -16.97 -3.22
C GLY A 131 4.13 -17.96 -2.80
N LEU A 132 2.93 -17.86 -3.38
CA LEU A 132 1.85 -18.79 -3.10
C LEU A 132 2.15 -20.20 -3.62
N TRP A 133 2.70 -20.32 -4.83
CA TRP A 133 3.17 -21.60 -5.36
C TRP A 133 4.20 -22.25 -4.41
N TRP A 134 5.16 -21.47 -3.91
CA TRP A 134 6.18 -21.96 -3.00
C TRP A 134 5.58 -22.42 -1.66
N PHE A 135 4.67 -21.64 -1.09
CA PHE A 135 3.94 -22.01 0.12
C PHE A 135 3.18 -23.33 -0.04
N LEU A 136 2.38 -23.46 -1.11
CA LEU A 136 1.60 -24.67 -1.39
C LEU A 136 2.50 -25.89 -1.60
N ARG A 137 3.64 -25.75 -2.28
CA ARG A 137 4.64 -26.81 -2.42
C ARG A 137 5.23 -27.24 -1.08
N ARG A 138 5.46 -26.31 -0.15
CA ARG A 138 5.96 -26.61 1.21
C ARG A 138 4.88 -27.23 2.12
N GLU A 139 3.61 -26.97 1.86
CA GLU A 139 2.49 -27.73 2.46
C GLU A 139 2.24 -29.09 1.78
N GLY A 140 3.11 -29.46 0.84
CA GLY A 140 3.15 -30.78 0.22
C GLY A 140 2.18 -30.96 -0.94
N LEU A 141 1.48 -29.92 -1.40
CA LEU A 141 0.66 -30.02 -2.62
C LEU A 141 1.54 -30.33 -3.81
N GLY A 142 1.05 -31.13 -4.77
CA GLY A 142 1.72 -31.42 -6.03
C GLY A 142 1.99 -30.18 -6.87
N ARG A 143 2.88 -30.31 -7.87
CA ARG A 143 3.27 -29.17 -8.72
C ARG A 143 2.08 -28.54 -9.45
N LEU A 144 1.16 -29.37 -9.95
CA LEU A 144 -0.01 -28.92 -10.69
C LEU A 144 -0.97 -28.10 -9.82
N ALA A 145 -1.35 -28.63 -8.65
CA ALA A 145 -2.23 -27.92 -7.73
C ALA A 145 -1.60 -26.63 -7.19
N ALA A 146 -0.30 -26.66 -6.86
CA ALA A 146 0.43 -25.46 -6.46
C ALA A 146 0.49 -24.40 -7.58
N THR A 147 0.69 -24.82 -8.83
CA THR A 147 0.67 -23.92 -10.00
C THR A 147 -0.70 -23.33 -10.22
N ALA A 148 -1.77 -24.11 -10.10
CA ALA A 148 -3.13 -23.59 -10.21
C ALA A 148 -3.42 -22.49 -9.17
N GLY A 149 -3.06 -22.70 -7.90
CA GLY A 149 -3.22 -21.69 -6.85
C GLY A 149 -2.40 -20.43 -7.10
N GLY A 150 -1.10 -20.58 -7.41
CA GLY A 150 -0.23 -19.44 -7.70
C GLY A 150 -0.66 -18.65 -8.94
N LEU A 151 -1.08 -19.33 -10.00
CA LEU A 151 -1.57 -18.71 -11.24
C LEU A 151 -2.88 -17.95 -11.02
N SER A 152 -3.80 -18.52 -10.25
CA SER A 152 -5.08 -17.88 -9.89
C SER A 152 -4.88 -16.55 -9.17
N LEU A 153 -4.05 -16.51 -8.13
CA LEU A 153 -3.72 -15.26 -7.41
C LEU A 153 -3.05 -14.24 -8.34
N ALA A 154 -2.00 -14.65 -9.07
CA ALA A 154 -1.24 -13.76 -9.95
C ALA A 154 -2.14 -13.14 -11.04
N MET A 155 -2.99 -13.94 -11.67
CA MET A 155 -3.84 -13.48 -12.76
C MET A 155 -5.05 -12.67 -12.28
N ALA A 156 -5.63 -13.00 -11.12
CA ALA A 156 -6.68 -12.16 -10.52
C ALA A 156 -6.16 -10.74 -10.24
N MET A 157 -4.89 -10.61 -9.84
CA MET A 157 -4.23 -9.32 -9.71
C MET A 157 -3.95 -8.69 -11.09
N ALA A 158 -3.26 -9.41 -11.99
CA ALA A 158 -2.78 -8.87 -13.27
C ALA A 158 -3.90 -8.48 -14.26
N ALA A 159 -5.09 -9.07 -14.13
CA ALA A 159 -6.25 -8.76 -14.96
C ALA A 159 -7.16 -7.67 -14.37
N SER A 160 -6.81 -7.05 -13.24
CA SER A 160 -7.69 -6.10 -12.55
C SER A 160 -6.97 -4.88 -11.99
N ILE A 161 -7.76 -3.88 -11.58
CA ILE A 161 -7.27 -2.64 -10.97
C ILE A 161 -6.41 -2.88 -9.72
N ILE A 162 -6.48 -4.09 -9.14
CA ILE A 162 -5.61 -4.51 -8.04
C ILE A 162 -4.14 -4.29 -8.39
N ALA A 163 -3.69 -4.64 -9.61
CA ALA A 163 -2.29 -4.49 -10.02
C ALA A 163 -1.77 -3.04 -9.97
N ILE A 164 -2.67 -2.05 -10.07
CA ILE A 164 -2.34 -0.62 -10.00
C ILE A 164 -2.80 0.03 -8.68
N SER A 165 -3.39 -0.76 -7.77
CA SER A 165 -3.72 -0.35 -6.40
C SER A 165 -2.58 -0.78 -5.47
N LEU A 166 -1.43 -0.09 -5.57
CA LEU A 166 -0.14 -0.56 -5.06
C LEU A 166 -0.13 -1.04 -3.59
N PRO A 167 -0.82 -0.40 -2.63
CA PRO A 167 -0.87 -0.90 -1.25
C PRO A 167 -1.45 -2.32 -1.13
N PHE A 168 -2.53 -2.59 -1.87
CA PHE A 168 -3.19 -3.90 -1.87
C PHE A 168 -2.40 -4.91 -2.68
N ALA A 169 -1.87 -4.54 -3.83
CA ALA A 169 -1.01 -5.45 -4.60
C ALA A 169 0.25 -5.84 -3.79
N GLY A 170 0.85 -4.92 -3.04
CA GLY A 170 2.00 -5.20 -2.18
C GLY A 170 1.64 -6.13 -1.03
N THR A 171 0.47 -5.93 -0.42
CA THR A 171 -0.08 -6.84 0.60
C THR A 171 -0.22 -8.26 0.06
N LEU A 172 -0.85 -8.41 -1.11
CA LEU A 172 -1.09 -9.71 -1.75
C LEU A 172 0.22 -10.37 -2.21
N ALA A 173 1.19 -9.58 -2.67
CA ALA A 173 2.50 -10.05 -3.11
C ALA A 173 3.32 -10.67 -1.98
N TRP A 174 3.43 -9.99 -0.85
CA TRP A 174 4.33 -10.38 0.22
C TRP A 174 3.72 -11.35 1.24
N THR A 175 2.39 -11.37 1.41
CA THR A 175 1.73 -12.27 2.37
C THR A 175 2.06 -13.76 2.17
N PRO A 176 2.05 -14.31 0.94
CA PRO A 176 2.46 -15.70 0.71
C PRO A 176 3.89 -16.00 1.16
N LEU A 177 4.82 -15.04 1.06
CA LEU A 177 6.21 -15.21 1.53
C LEU A 177 6.30 -15.22 3.06
N VAL A 178 5.41 -14.48 3.75
CA VAL A 178 5.27 -14.61 5.22
C VAL A 178 4.81 -16.02 5.59
N LEU A 179 3.84 -16.58 4.87
CA LEU A 179 3.37 -17.96 5.07
C LEU A 179 4.47 -19.01 4.78
N VAL A 180 5.30 -18.80 3.76
CA VAL A 180 6.48 -19.63 3.50
C VAL A 180 7.43 -19.61 4.70
N GLY A 181 7.77 -18.42 5.19
CA GLY A 181 8.64 -18.26 6.36
C GLY A 181 8.04 -18.91 7.61
N ALA A 182 6.75 -18.71 7.87
CA ALA A 182 6.03 -19.37 8.95
C ALA A 182 6.11 -20.90 8.82
N GLN A 183 5.81 -21.47 7.65
CA GLN A 183 5.94 -22.91 7.41
C GLN A 183 7.36 -23.42 7.71
N GLY A 184 8.36 -22.66 7.24
CA GLY A 184 9.76 -22.96 7.42
C GLY A 184 10.18 -22.99 8.88
N VAL A 185 9.70 -22.04 9.70
CA VAL A 185 10.01 -21.98 11.14
C VAL A 185 9.53 -23.23 11.88
N PHE A 186 8.34 -23.70 11.55
CA PHE A 186 7.71 -24.88 12.17
C PHE A 186 8.24 -26.21 11.64
N SER A 187 8.84 -26.24 10.44
CA SER A 187 9.41 -27.46 9.84
C SER A 187 10.91 -27.62 10.04
N ALA A 188 11.65 -26.51 10.19
CA ALA A 188 13.09 -26.53 10.36
C ALA A 188 13.52 -26.64 11.84
N SER A 189 14.76 -27.07 12.05
CA SER A 189 15.45 -27.11 13.34
C SER A 189 16.80 -26.39 13.26
N GLY A 190 17.36 -26.02 14.42
CA GLY A 190 18.66 -25.34 14.52
C GLY A 190 18.70 -23.99 13.79
N TRP A 191 19.85 -23.67 13.20
CA TRP A 191 20.12 -22.38 12.55
C TRP A 191 19.24 -22.14 11.30
N ARG A 192 18.79 -23.19 10.60
CA ARG A 192 17.92 -23.04 9.42
C ARG A 192 16.60 -22.36 9.76
N ARG A 193 16.12 -22.50 11.01
CA ARG A 193 14.93 -21.80 11.51
C ARG A 193 15.09 -20.28 11.47
N LEU A 194 16.29 -19.76 11.70
CA LEU A 194 16.57 -18.32 11.64
C LEU A 194 16.34 -17.77 10.23
N GLY A 195 16.80 -18.48 9.19
CA GLY A 195 16.56 -18.04 7.80
C GLY A 195 15.07 -17.95 7.46
N TRP A 196 14.25 -18.87 7.97
CA TRP A 196 12.80 -18.83 7.76
C TRP A 196 12.11 -17.75 8.57
N LEU A 197 12.53 -17.53 9.82
CA LEU A 197 12.03 -16.44 10.64
C LEU A 197 12.42 -15.09 10.03
N ALA A 198 13.63 -14.99 9.47
CA ALA A 198 14.11 -13.82 8.78
C ALA A 198 13.29 -13.51 7.53
N LEU A 199 13.03 -14.53 6.70
CA LEU A 199 12.16 -14.41 5.53
C LEU A 199 10.76 -13.92 5.93
N ALA A 200 10.16 -14.51 6.98
CA ALA A 200 8.86 -14.11 7.46
C ALA A 200 8.85 -12.65 7.96
N ALA A 201 9.84 -12.27 8.77
CA ALA A 201 9.96 -10.92 9.33
C ALA A 201 10.15 -9.88 8.23
N VAL A 202 11.06 -10.12 7.28
CA VAL A 202 11.28 -9.21 6.14
C VAL A 202 10.01 -9.10 5.30
N ALA A 203 9.40 -10.21 4.89
CA ALA A 203 8.19 -10.21 4.07
C ALA A 203 7.01 -9.51 4.79
N TRP A 204 6.87 -9.70 6.11
CA TRP A 204 5.83 -9.04 6.90
C TRP A 204 6.08 -7.53 7.02
N GLY A 205 7.35 -7.13 7.16
CA GLY A 205 7.77 -5.73 7.05
C GLY A 205 7.42 -5.11 5.69
N GLN A 206 7.58 -5.86 4.60
CA GLN A 206 7.18 -5.39 3.26
C GLN A 206 5.66 -5.21 3.13
N VAL A 207 4.84 -6.04 3.79
CA VAL A 207 3.40 -5.78 3.88
C VAL A 207 3.12 -4.50 4.68
N ALA A 208 3.82 -4.29 5.81
CA ALA A 208 3.66 -3.08 6.62
C ALA A 208 4.06 -1.81 5.86
N ALA A 209 5.15 -1.87 5.07
CA ALA A 209 5.59 -0.77 4.22
C ALA A 209 4.65 -0.51 3.04
N ALA A 210 3.98 -1.54 2.51
CA ALA A 210 3.00 -1.39 1.44
C ALA A 210 1.66 -0.83 1.96
N HIS A 211 1.16 -1.35 3.09
CA HIS A 211 -0.15 -0.97 3.62
C HIS A 211 -0.26 -1.24 5.12
N LEU A 212 0.12 -0.23 5.92
CA LEU A 212 0.21 -0.31 7.39
C LEU A 212 -1.14 -0.61 8.10
N SER A 213 -2.28 -0.33 7.46
CA SER A 213 -3.61 -0.53 8.03
C SER A 213 -4.21 -1.91 7.69
N HIS A 214 -5.18 -1.97 6.77
CA HIS A 214 -5.95 -3.17 6.46
C HIS A 214 -5.07 -4.29 5.88
N GLY A 215 -4.04 -3.91 5.11
CA GLY A 215 -3.15 -4.89 4.47
C GLY A 215 -2.37 -5.69 5.50
N LEU A 216 -1.73 -4.98 6.43
CA LEU A 216 -1.02 -5.59 7.56
C LEU A 216 -1.96 -6.40 8.46
N LEU A 217 -3.18 -5.91 8.72
CA LEU A 217 -4.20 -6.64 9.47
C LEU A 217 -4.53 -7.98 8.80
N MET A 218 -4.87 -7.97 7.52
CA MET A 218 -5.21 -9.20 6.76
C MET A 218 -4.07 -10.20 6.74
N CYS A 219 -2.83 -9.73 6.50
CA CYS A 219 -1.64 -10.57 6.51
C CYS A 219 -1.43 -11.21 7.90
N THR A 220 -1.46 -10.40 8.94
CA THR A 220 -1.23 -10.84 10.32
C THR A 220 -2.30 -11.82 10.78
N ALA A 221 -3.57 -11.57 10.45
CA ALA A 221 -4.68 -12.47 10.75
C ALA A 221 -4.52 -13.83 10.04
N LEU A 222 -4.17 -13.83 8.76
CA LEU A 222 -3.96 -15.06 7.97
C LEU A 222 -2.77 -15.87 8.49
N VAL A 223 -1.66 -15.20 8.79
CA VAL A 223 -0.44 -15.83 9.34
C VAL A 223 -0.70 -16.38 10.75
N THR A 224 -1.45 -15.66 11.58
CA THR A 224 -1.86 -16.12 12.90
C THR A 224 -2.75 -17.35 12.80
N ALA A 225 -3.77 -17.34 11.93
CA ALA A 225 -4.63 -18.50 11.68
C ALA A 225 -3.81 -19.72 11.21
N TYR A 226 -2.84 -19.50 10.32
CA TYR A 226 -1.92 -20.54 9.85
C TYR A 226 -1.08 -21.14 10.99
N VAL A 227 -0.40 -20.28 11.77
CA VAL A 227 0.48 -20.67 12.87
C VAL A 227 -0.30 -21.44 13.95
N VAL A 228 -1.48 -20.96 14.32
CA VAL A 228 -2.36 -21.61 15.29
C VAL A 228 -2.82 -22.98 14.78
N ALA A 229 -3.31 -23.06 13.54
CA ALA A 229 -3.75 -24.32 12.95
C ALA A 229 -2.62 -25.37 12.89
N ARG A 230 -1.39 -24.93 12.56
CA ARG A 230 -0.22 -25.80 12.51
C ARG A 230 0.23 -26.24 13.90
N ALA A 231 0.28 -25.33 14.87
CA ALA A 231 0.60 -25.65 16.25
C ALA A 231 -0.38 -26.67 16.84
N LEU A 232 -1.69 -26.45 16.66
CA LEU A 232 -2.74 -27.38 17.10
C LEU A 232 -2.61 -28.76 16.47
N ARG A 233 -2.33 -28.83 15.16
CA ARG A 233 -2.08 -30.11 14.48
C ARG A 233 -0.83 -30.80 15.01
N GLY A 234 0.25 -30.04 15.24
CA GLY A 234 1.50 -30.57 15.81
C GLY A 234 1.29 -31.20 17.19
N VAL A 235 0.54 -30.53 18.05
CA VAL A 235 0.19 -31.04 19.38
C VAL A 235 -0.72 -32.26 19.30
N ARG A 236 -1.79 -32.21 18.50
CA ARG A 236 -2.74 -33.34 18.34
C ARG A 236 -2.09 -34.59 17.75
N SER A 237 -1.09 -34.42 16.90
CA SER A 237 -0.35 -35.53 16.29
C SER A 237 0.79 -36.06 17.18
N GLY A 238 1.06 -35.45 18.34
CA GLY A 238 2.18 -35.81 19.21
C GLY A 238 3.56 -35.41 18.67
N THR A 239 3.63 -34.69 17.54
CA THR A 239 4.90 -34.32 16.91
C THR A 239 5.61 -33.17 17.63
N VAL A 240 4.88 -32.33 18.37
CA VAL A 240 5.42 -31.21 19.14
C VAL A 240 4.70 -31.10 20.48
N GLU A 241 5.46 -30.93 21.56
CA GLU A 241 4.92 -30.65 22.90
C GLU A 241 4.13 -29.33 22.95
N ARG A 242 3.01 -29.30 23.67
CA ARG A 242 2.13 -28.12 23.80
C ARG A 242 2.87 -26.84 24.17
N ARG A 243 3.69 -26.89 25.23
CA ARG A 243 4.45 -25.72 25.70
C ARG A 243 5.37 -25.17 24.61
N ARG A 244 6.08 -26.06 23.92
CA ARG A 244 6.99 -25.70 22.84
C ARG A 244 6.25 -25.12 21.63
N ALA A 245 5.10 -25.67 21.27
CA ALA A 245 4.27 -25.15 20.18
C ALA A 245 3.79 -23.72 20.46
N VAL A 246 3.33 -23.45 21.68
CA VAL A 246 2.89 -22.12 22.13
C VAL A 246 4.05 -21.13 22.12
N LEU A 247 5.20 -21.48 22.71
CA LEU A 247 6.38 -20.60 22.74
C LEU A 247 6.89 -20.28 21.33
N LEU A 248 6.87 -21.25 20.42
CA LEU A 248 7.25 -21.01 19.02
C LEU A 248 6.27 -20.10 18.30
N ALA A 249 4.96 -20.28 18.52
CA ALA A 249 3.94 -19.43 17.91
C ALA A 249 4.03 -17.99 18.43
N LEU A 250 4.10 -17.79 19.74
CA LEU A 250 4.22 -16.47 20.36
C LEU A 250 5.54 -15.80 19.98
N GLY A 251 6.65 -16.52 20.05
CA GLY A 251 7.96 -15.99 19.67
C GLY A 251 8.03 -15.61 18.18
N PHE A 252 7.41 -16.40 17.30
CA PHE A 252 7.28 -16.06 15.89
C PHE A 252 6.49 -14.77 15.70
N LEU A 253 5.28 -14.67 16.28
CA LEU A 253 4.40 -13.50 16.11
C LEU A 253 4.99 -12.23 16.75
N ALA A 254 5.64 -12.35 17.91
CA ALA A 254 6.28 -11.22 18.58
C ALA A 254 7.51 -10.70 17.82
N PHE A 255 8.26 -11.58 17.15
CA PHE A 255 9.45 -11.18 16.42
C PHE A 255 9.14 -10.35 15.16
N LEU A 256 8.00 -10.58 14.49
CA LEU A 256 7.65 -9.84 13.27
C LEU A 256 7.66 -8.31 13.46
N PRO A 257 6.95 -7.71 14.45
CA PRO A 257 7.01 -6.27 14.71
C PRO A 257 8.37 -5.81 15.24
N LEU A 258 8.99 -6.56 16.17
CA LEU A 258 10.28 -6.19 16.76
C LEU A 258 11.39 -6.08 15.71
N ALA A 259 11.45 -7.01 14.76
CA ALA A 259 12.40 -7.00 13.65
C ALA A 259 12.21 -5.80 12.71
N ASN A 260 11.03 -5.18 12.73
CA ASN A 260 10.62 -4.13 11.79
C ASN A 260 10.36 -2.77 12.47
N LEU A 261 10.90 -2.52 13.67
CA LEU A 261 10.82 -1.22 14.33
C LEU A 261 11.35 -0.04 13.48
N ALA A 262 12.27 -0.28 12.55
CA ALA A 262 12.70 0.69 11.53
C ALA A 262 11.56 1.16 10.63
N ILE A 263 10.56 0.31 10.39
CA ILE A 263 9.36 0.62 9.64
C ILE A 263 8.34 1.36 10.52
N PHE A 264 8.11 0.87 11.74
CA PHE A 264 7.03 1.35 12.60
C PHE A 264 7.32 2.68 13.29
N LEU A 265 8.49 2.82 13.92
CA LEU A 265 8.78 3.98 14.76
C LEU A 265 8.64 5.33 14.04
N PRO A 266 9.23 5.55 12.85
CA PRO A 266 9.04 6.82 12.15
C PRO A 266 7.59 7.05 11.68
N ARG A 267 6.89 5.98 11.26
CA ARG A 267 5.50 6.08 10.78
C ARG A 267 4.53 6.41 11.92
N PHE A 268 4.67 5.76 13.08
CA PHE A 268 3.84 6.07 14.25
C PHE A 268 4.16 7.45 14.81
N ALA A 269 5.44 7.83 14.88
CA ALA A 269 5.83 9.16 15.33
C ALA A 269 5.25 10.28 14.45
N LEU A 270 5.09 10.04 13.14
CA LEU A 270 4.42 10.99 12.23
C LEU A 270 2.89 10.93 12.38
N LEU A 271 2.29 9.74 12.46
CA LEU A 271 0.84 9.58 12.62
C LEU A 271 0.32 10.31 13.86
N GLU A 272 1.02 10.19 14.99
CA GLU A 272 0.70 10.86 16.27
C GLU A 272 0.66 12.39 16.18
N ARG A 273 1.31 12.98 15.17
CA ARG A 273 1.37 14.44 14.97
C ARG A 273 0.81 14.87 13.62
N SER A 274 -0.04 14.04 13.02
CA SER A 274 -0.65 14.30 11.72
C SER A 274 -2.14 14.62 11.84
N SER A 275 -2.76 14.98 10.72
CA SER A 275 -4.21 15.10 10.58
C SER A 275 -5.00 13.85 10.98
N LEU A 276 -4.36 12.68 11.09
CA LEU A 276 -4.99 11.43 11.52
C LEU A 276 -4.67 11.06 12.99
N ALA A 277 -4.04 11.94 13.77
CA ALA A 277 -3.66 11.65 15.15
C ALA A 277 -4.87 11.27 16.04
N ALA A 278 -6.00 11.95 15.86
CA ALA A 278 -7.24 11.69 16.58
C ALA A 278 -8.16 10.65 15.89
N GLY A 279 -7.69 10.04 14.80
CA GLY A 279 -8.45 9.08 14.00
C GLY A 279 -9.46 9.72 13.03
N TYR A 280 -10.12 8.87 12.24
CA TYR A 280 -11.17 9.25 11.30
C TYR A 280 -12.44 9.74 11.99
N GLY A 281 -12.73 9.28 13.21
CA GLY A 281 -13.91 9.72 13.96
C GLY A 281 -13.84 11.20 14.34
N ALA A 282 -12.65 11.69 14.69
CA ALA A 282 -12.44 13.10 15.01
C ALA A 282 -12.61 14.03 13.79
N LEU A 283 -12.32 13.53 12.58
CA LEU A 283 -12.53 14.27 11.34
C LEU A 283 -14.03 14.54 11.10
N GLU A 284 -14.91 13.61 11.47
CA GLU A 284 -16.37 13.75 11.40
C GLU A 284 -16.91 14.79 12.41
N GLY A 285 -16.15 15.15 13.46
CA GLY A 285 -16.54 16.16 14.45
C GLY A 285 -16.12 17.61 14.11
N THR A 286 -15.41 17.82 13.00
CA THR A 286 -14.96 19.17 12.58
C THR A 286 -16.09 19.97 11.90
N VAL A 287 -15.86 21.26 11.59
CA VAL A 287 -16.84 22.13 10.87
C VAL A 287 -17.41 21.46 9.59
N ALA A 288 -16.64 20.56 8.96
CA ALA A 288 -17.07 19.76 7.81
C ALA A 288 -18.15 18.69 8.13
N GLY A 289 -18.19 18.19 9.38
CA GLY A 289 -19.19 17.26 9.88
C GLY A 289 -20.54 17.90 10.20
N SER A 290 -20.55 19.15 10.69
CA SER A 290 -21.79 19.89 10.98
C SER A 290 -22.64 20.21 9.74
N ILE A 291 -22.03 20.21 8.55
CA ILE A 291 -22.72 20.40 7.26
C ILE A 291 -23.10 19.07 6.58
N GLY A 292 -22.87 17.91 7.24
CA GLY A 292 -23.37 16.60 6.81
C GLY A 292 -22.75 16.02 5.54
N LEU A 293 -21.68 16.62 5.03
CA LEU A 293 -21.12 16.31 3.70
C LEU A 293 -19.79 15.52 3.75
N ASP A 294 -19.14 15.42 4.91
CA ASP A 294 -17.94 14.58 5.09
C ASP A 294 -18.19 13.54 6.19
N ARG A 295 -18.64 12.34 5.78
CA ARG A 295 -18.65 11.14 6.65
C ARG A 295 -17.47 10.26 6.26
N PRO A 296 -16.27 10.51 6.80
CA PRO A 296 -15.11 9.65 6.55
C PRO A 296 -15.36 8.21 7.01
N ILE A 297 -16.33 8.00 7.92
CA ILE A 297 -16.76 6.68 8.35
C ILE A 297 -18.12 6.34 7.70
N PRO A 298 -18.18 5.44 6.70
CA PRO A 298 -19.44 5.01 6.11
C PRO A 298 -20.39 4.39 7.16
N THR A 299 -21.69 4.53 6.92
CA THR A 299 -22.76 3.91 7.72
C THR A 299 -23.11 2.50 7.25
N GLU A 300 -22.60 2.08 6.10
CA GLU A 300 -22.85 0.78 5.48
C GLU A 300 -21.56 0.06 5.13
N GLY A 301 -21.67 -1.26 4.98
CA GLY A 301 -20.60 -2.13 4.53
C GLY A 301 -20.69 -2.40 3.02
N VAL A 302 -20.37 -3.62 2.63
CA VAL A 302 -20.47 -4.13 1.27
C VAL A 302 -21.68 -5.05 1.16
N TRP A 303 -22.31 -5.01 -0.01
CA TRP A 303 -23.41 -5.90 -0.35
C TRP A 303 -23.00 -7.38 -0.32
N SER A 304 -23.87 -8.24 0.21
CA SER A 304 -23.54 -9.60 0.62
C SER A 304 -23.14 -10.54 -0.52
N ALA A 305 -23.52 -10.29 -1.76
CA ALA A 305 -23.16 -11.17 -2.87
C ALA A 305 -21.83 -10.84 -3.55
N TRP A 306 -20.98 -9.97 -2.95
CA TRP A 306 -19.64 -9.70 -3.47
C TRP A 306 -18.77 -10.96 -3.70
N PRO A 307 -18.87 -12.07 -2.92
CA PRO A 307 -18.08 -13.26 -3.21
C PRO A 307 -18.42 -13.90 -4.56
N LEU A 308 -19.65 -13.75 -5.05
CA LEU A 308 -20.10 -14.29 -6.34
C LEU A 308 -19.34 -13.66 -7.51
N ALA A 309 -18.87 -12.41 -7.33
CA ALA A 309 -18.09 -11.70 -8.33
C ALA A 309 -16.70 -12.31 -8.59
N LEU A 310 -16.23 -13.25 -7.76
CA LEU A 310 -14.97 -13.99 -8.02
C LEU A 310 -15.05 -14.85 -9.30
N ALA A 311 -16.26 -15.19 -9.75
CA ALA A 311 -16.53 -15.88 -11.01
C ALA A 311 -16.73 -14.93 -12.21
N SER A 312 -16.61 -13.61 -12.00
CA SER A 312 -16.96 -12.60 -12.99
C SER A 312 -15.76 -12.13 -13.82
N THR A 313 -15.98 -11.98 -15.13
CA THR A 313 -15.04 -11.37 -16.08
C THR A 313 -15.66 -10.16 -16.83
N PRO A 314 -14.84 -9.19 -17.29
CA PRO A 314 -13.40 -9.01 -17.02
C PRO A 314 -13.14 -8.41 -15.63
N GLY A 315 -11.95 -8.64 -15.07
CA GLY A 315 -11.57 -8.17 -13.73
C GLY A 315 -10.85 -9.25 -12.93
N ALA A 316 -11.00 -9.22 -11.60
CA ALA A 316 -10.32 -10.14 -10.69
C ALA A 316 -10.97 -11.54 -10.63
N TYR A 317 -11.14 -12.16 -11.80
CA TYR A 317 -11.58 -13.55 -11.95
C TYR A 317 -10.52 -14.52 -11.42
N VAL A 318 -10.93 -15.49 -10.61
CA VAL A 318 -9.99 -16.43 -9.96
C VAL A 318 -9.85 -17.79 -10.67
N GLY A 319 -10.69 -18.07 -11.68
CA GLY A 319 -10.60 -19.29 -12.49
C GLY A 319 -11.57 -20.40 -12.09
N ALA A 320 -12.10 -21.13 -13.07
CA ALA A 320 -13.12 -22.13 -12.90
C ALA A 320 -12.59 -23.35 -12.15
N ALA A 321 -11.39 -23.82 -12.50
CA ALA A 321 -10.77 -24.97 -11.84
C ALA A 321 -10.58 -24.73 -10.32
N ILE A 322 -10.33 -23.49 -9.91
CA ILE A 322 -10.17 -23.11 -8.49
C ILE A 322 -11.52 -23.07 -7.79
N LEU A 323 -12.51 -22.36 -8.36
CA LEU A 323 -13.84 -22.23 -7.74
C LEU A 323 -14.57 -23.57 -7.64
N LEU A 324 -14.53 -24.38 -8.70
CA LEU A 324 -15.16 -25.71 -8.73
C LEU A 324 -14.53 -26.68 -7.72
N ALA A 325 -13.25 -26.51 -7.43
CA ALA A 325 -12.54 -27.36 -6.49
C ALA A 325 -12.77 -26.97 -5.01
N LEU A 326 -13.29 -25.77 -4.70
CA LEU A 326 -13.46 -25.29 -3.33
C LEU A 326 -14.16 -26.29 -2.38
N PRO A 327 -15.28 -26.95 -2.74
CA PRO A 327 -15.96 -27.89 -1.85
C PRO A 327 -15.13 -29.14 -1.52
N LEU A 328 -14.10 -29.43 -2.31
CA LEU A 328 -13.22 -30.58 -2.12
C LEU A 328 -12.07 -30.27 -1.15
N ALA A 329 -11.84 -29.00 -0.78
CA ALA A 329 -10.75 -28.62 0.12
C ALA A 329 -10.83 -29.34 1.48
N LEU A 330 -12.04 -29.55 2.00
CA LEU A 330 -12.30 -30.27 3.24
C LEU A 330 -12.10 -31.79 3.13
N ARG A 331 -12.05 -32.33 1.91
CA ARG A 331 -11.82 -33.77 1.65
C ARG A 331 -10.34 -34.14 1.68
N ASP A 332 -9.42 -33.18 1.54
CA ASP A 332 -7.99 -33.42 1.76
C ASP A 332 -7.72 -33.63 3.27
N ARG A 333 -7.70 -34.89 3.71
CA ARG A 333 -7.48 -35.25 5.11
C ARG A 333 -6.14 -34.73 5.66
N THR A 334 -5.12 -34.60 4.80
CA THR A 334 -3.80 -34.11 5.19
C THR A 334 -3.84 -32.62 5.49
N ARG A 335 -4.66 -31.86 4.77
CA ARG A 335 -4.65 -30.39 4.77
C ARG A 335 -5.95 -29.76 5.26
N ARG A 336 -6.92 -30.57 5.72
CA ARG A 336 -8.22 -30.08 6.21
C ARG A 336 -8.11 -28.99 7.28
N HIS A 337 -7.10 -29.07 8.14
CA HIS A 337 -6.84 -28.08 9.19
C HIS A 337 -6.59 -26.68 8.63
N LEU A 338 -5.91 -26.57 7.49
CA LEU A 338 -5.72 -25.30 6.77
C LEU A 338 -7.03 -24.86 6.12
N ALA A 339 -7.78 -25.78 5.52
CA ALA A 339 -9.06 -25.47 4.91
C ALA A 339 -10.06 -24.89 5.92
N VAL A 340 -10.13 -25.48 7.12
CA VAL A 340 -10.97 -24.98 8.22
C VAL A 340 -10.47 -23.63 8.74
N ALA A 341 -9.16 -23.47 8.99
CA ALA A 341 -8.62 -22.22 9.52
C ALA A 341 -8.79 -21.05 8.55
N PHE A 342 -8.43 -21.24 7.29
CA PHE A 342 -8.52 -20.18 6.28
C PHE A 342 -9.98 -19.92 5.86
N GLY A 343 -10.80 -20.97 5.74
CA GLY A 343 -12.23 -20.83 5.48
C GLY A 343 -12.95 -20.09 6.61
N GLY A 344 -12.64 -20.40 7.87
CA GLY A 344 -13.20 -19.72 9.03
C GLY A 344 -12.79 -18.24 9.09
N LEU A 345 -11.52 -17.93 8.82
CA LEU A 345 -11.05 -16.55 8.75
C LEU A 345 -11.71 -15.78 7.59
N LEU A 346 -11.85 -16.39 6.42
CA LEU A 346 -12.56 -15.78 5.29
C LEU A 346 -14.04 -15.55 5.60
N GLY A 347 -14.69 -16.48 6.30
CA GLY A 347 -16.06 -16.33 6.79
C GLY A 347 -16.21 -15.16 7.77
N LEU A 348 -15.28 -15.03 8.72
CA LEU A 348 -15.25 -13.88 9.64
C LEU A 348 -15.04 -12.57 8.87
N ALA A 349 -14.07 -12.52 7.96
CA ALA A 349 -13.84 -11.34 7.13
C ALA A 349 -15.08 -10.98 6.30
N TYR A 350 -15.76 -11.97 5.73
CA TYR A 350 -17.03 -11.78 5.02
C TYR A 350 -18.09 -11.14 5.93
N LEU A 351 -18.33 -11.67 7.13
CA LEU A 351 -19.28 -11.09 8.08
C LEU A 351 -18.95 -9.63 8.43
N LEU A 352 -17.66 -9.35 8.67
CA LEU A 352 -17.16 -7.99 8.93
C LEU A 352 -17.29 -7.06 7.72
N THR A 353 -17.46 -7.57 6.49
CA THR A 353 -17.78 -6.69 5.36
C THR A 353 -19.26 -6.33 5.26
N LEU A 354 -20.18 -7.05 5.90
CA LEU A 354 -21.60 -6.94 5.60
C LEU A 354 -22.23 -5.66 6.13
N SER A 355 -23.06 -5.01 5.30
CA SER A 355 -23.81 -3.81 5.71
C SER A 355 -24.69 -4.03 6.94
N ILE A 356 -25.29 -5.23 7.10
CA ILE A 356 -26.12 -5.54 8.26
C ILE A 356 -25.34 -5.48 9.59
N LEU A 357 -24.06 -5.85 9.57
CA LEU A 357 -23.20 -5.83 10.75
C LEU A 357 -22.53 -4.47 10.92
N VAL A 358 -21.95 -3.92 9.85
CA VAL A 358 -21.28 -2.61 9.86
C VAL A 358 -22.25 -1.47 10.20
N GLY A 359 -23.52 -1.58 9.82
CA GLY A 359 -24.56 -0.62 10.14
C GLY A 359 -25.21 -0.80 11.51
N ALA A 360 -24.97 -1.93 12.20
CA ALA A 360 -25.57 -2.17 13.51
C ALA A 360 -24.95 -1.27 14.60
N GLY A 361 -25.81 -0.49 15.28
CA GLY A 361 -25.37 0.52 16.27
C GLY A 361 -24.51 -0.05 17.41
N TRP A 362 -24.85 -1.22 17.96
CA TRP A 362 -24.06 -1.88 19.00
C TRP A 362 -22.66 -2.28 18.51
N PHE A 363 -22.56 -2.77 17.27
CA PHE A 363 -21.30 -3.21 16.69
C PHE A 363 -20.41 -2.01 16.37
N ARG A 364 -20.97 -0.96 15.79
CA ARG A 364 -20.25 0.30 15.54
C ARG A 364 -19.71 0.90 16.83
N SER A 365 -20.54 0.98 17.87
CA SER A 365 -20.14 1.53 19.17
C SER A 365 -19.02 0.72 19.80
N PHE A 366 -19.12 -0.61 19.75
CA PHE A 366 -18.06 -1.51 20.20
C PHE A 366 -16.76 -1.29 19.42
N VAL A 367 -16.83 -1.23 18.08
CA VAL A 367 -15.65 -1.05 17.24
C VAL A 367 -15.00 0.32 17.46
N LEU A 368 -15.77 1.40 17.57
CA LEU A 368 -15.25 2.73 17.85
C LEU A 368 -14.60 2.84 19.24
N ALA A 369 -14.99 1.99 20.20
CA ALA A 369 -14.34 1.90 21.50
C ALA A 369 -12.97 1.18 21.45
N LEU A 370 -12.67 0.45 20.37
CA LEU A 370 -11.36 -0.18 20.18
C LEU A 370 -10.35 0.85 19.65
N PRO A 371 -9.09 0.80 20.11
CA PRO A 371 -8.02 1.61 19.54
C PRO A 371 -7.92 1.40 18.02
N TYR A 372 -8.01 2.50 17.25
CA TYR A 372 -7.99 2.49 15.78
C TYR A 372 -9.13 1.71 15.11
N GLY A 373 -10.24 1.44 15.82
CA GLY A 373 -11.38 0.72 15.22
C GLY A 373 -12.09 1.52 14.12
N ASP A 374 -12.01 2.84 14.19
CA ASP A 374 -12.42 3.77 13.13
C ASP A 374 -11.64 3.58 11.81
N VAL A 375 -10.38 3.13 11.85
CA VAL A 375 -9.61 2.78 10.64
C VAL A 375 -10.28 1.64 9.89
N TYR A 376 -10.82 0.64 10.58
CA TYR A 376 -11.60 -0.41 9.92
C TYR A 376 -12.93 0.12 9.40
N LEU A 377 -13.67 0.90 10.21
CA LEU A 377 -14.96 1.44 9.79
C LEU A 377 -14.85 2.42 8.63
N HIS A 378 -13.70 3.09 8.44
CA HIS A 378 -13.43 3.96 7.30
C HIS A 378 -13.63 3.25 5.96
N ASN A 379 -13.28 1.96 5.85
CA ASN A 379 -13.54 1.18 4.63
C ASN A 379 -13.54 -0.34 4.89
N PRO A 380 -14.62 -0.88 5.49
CA PRO A 380 -14.70 -2.29 5.87
C PRO A 380 -14.61 -3.22 4.66
N GLY A 381 -15.04 -2.75 3.48
CA GLY A 381 -14.96 -3.48 2.23
C GLY A 381 -13.55 -3.89 1.80
N ARG A 382 -12.50 -3.25 2.34
CA ARG A 382 -11.11 -3.65 2.11
C ARG A 382 -10.79 -5.05 2.63
N LEU A 383 -11.57 -5.62 3.55
CA LEU A 383 -11.38 -7.01 3.98
C LEU A 383 -11.69 -8.04 2.88
N ARG A 384 -12.41 -7.65 1.81
CA ARG A 384 -12.67 -8.51 0.65
C ARG A 384 -11.39 -8.98 -0.05
N TYR A 385 -10.30 -8.22 0.07
CA TYR A 385 -9.01 -8.58 -0.53
C TYR A 385 -8.42 -9.87 0.06
N LEU A 386 -8.80 -10.26 1.28
CA LEU A 386 -8.40 -11.53 1.87
C LEU A 386 -8.88 -12.74 1.06
N ALA A 387 -10.01 -12.62 0.34
CA ALA A 387 -10.51 -13.68 -0.53
C ALA A 387 -9.51 -14.04 -1.63
N PHE A 388 -8.78 -13.06 -2.17
CA PHE A 388 -7.77 -13.33 -3.21
C PHE A 388 -6.58 -14.12 -2.67
N LEU A 389 -6.29 -14.09 -1.37
CA LEU A 389 -5.29 -14.96 -0.75
C LEU A 389 -5.85 -16.35 -0.42
N VAL A 390 -7.05 -16.39 0.14
CA VAL A 390 -7.63 -17.62 0.70
C VAL A 390 -8.24 -18.53 -0.36
N VAL A 391 -9.03 -17.99 -1.30
CA VAL A 391 -9.74 -18.78 -2.31
C VAL A 391 -8.77 -19.58 -3.20
N PRO A 392 -7.67 -19.01 -3.70
CA PRO A 392 -6.68 -19.79 -4.45
C PRO A 392 -6.00 -20.89 -3.62
N VAL A 393 -5.78 -20.69 -2.31
CA VAL A 393 -5.27 -21.75 -1.42
C VAL A 393 -6.27 -22.89 -1.28
N LEU A 394 -7.54 -22.56 -0.98
CA LEU A 394 -8.59 -23.57 -0.79
C LEU A 394 -8.87 -24.32 -2.08
N GLY A 395 -8.97 -23.62 -3.21
CA GLY A 395 -9.16 -24.24 -4.52
C GLY A 395 -7.98 -25.12 -4.93
N ALA A 396 -6.73 -24.73 -4.61
CA ALA A 396 -5.56 -25.58 -4.84
C ALA A 396 -5.59 -26.86 -3.98
N ILE A 397 -5.97 -26.77 -2.70
CA ILE A 397 -6.14 -27.95 -1.82
C ILE A 397 -7.26 -28.85 -2.36
N GLY A 398 -8.38 -28.27 -2.78
CA GLY A 398 -9.48 -29.02 -3.40
C GLY A 398 -9.09 -29.70 -4.71
N LEU A 399 -8.30 -29.03 -5.54
CA LEU A 399 -7.78 -29.58 -6.79
C LEU A 399 -6.81 -30.72 -6.50
N GLN A 400 -5.96 -30.58 -5.47
CA GLN A 400 -5.10 -31.67 -5.01
C GLN A 400 -5.94 -32.89 -4.58
N ALA A 401 -7.01 -32.69 -3.82
CA ALA A 401 -7.92 -33.77 -3.43
C ALA A 401 -8.56 -34.45 -4.67
N LEU A 402 -8.96 -33.68 -5.68
CA LEU A 402 -9.52 -34.22 -6.93
C LEU A 402 -8.49 -35.05 -7.73
N LEU A 403 -7.22 -34.65 -7.70
CA LEU A 403 -6.12 -35.33 -8.35
C LEU A 403 -5.73 -36.63 -7.62
N ASP A 404 -5.78 -36.62 -6.30
CA ASP A 404 -5.40 -37.76 -5.45
C ASP A 404 -6.52 -38.81 -5.37
N LEU A 405 -7.76 -38.40 -5.14
CA LEU A 405 -8.91 -39.31 -4.96
C LEU A 405 -9.40 -39.95 -6.27
N ARG A 406 -9.16 -39.28 -7.40
CA ARG A 406 -9.53 -39.74 -8.76
C ARG A 406 -10.98 -40.28 -8.86
N PRO A 407 -11.99 -39.50 -8.41
CA PRO A 407 -13.38 -39.95 -8.48
C PRO A 407 -13.82 -40.23 -9.91
N GLY A 408 -14.79 -41.14 -10.08
CA GLY A 408 -15.50 -41.31 -11.34
C GLY A 408 -16.29 -40.04 -11.71
N LEU A 409 -16.67 -39.89 -12.98
CA LEU A 409 -17.31 -38.66 -13.47
C LEU A 409 -18.56 -38.26 -12.67
N ARG A 410 -19.47 -39.21 -12.40
CA ARG A 410 -20.71 -38.93 -11.65
C ARG A 410 -20.41 -38.41 -10.24
N GLU A 411 -19.41 -38.98 -9.58
CA GLU A 411 -19.00 -38.56 -8.24
C GLU A 411 -18.30 -37.19 -8.28
N ALA A 412 -17.41 -36.97 -9.25
CA ALA A 412 -16.77 -35.68 -9.47
C ALA A 412 -17.80 -34.56 -9.70
N LEU A 413 -18.82 -34.83 -10.53
CA LEU A 413 -19.92 -33.91 -10.78
C LEU A 413 -20.70 -33.56 -9.51
N ARG A 414 -21.02 -34.57 -8.67
CA ARG A 414 -21.65 -34.34 -7.35
C ARG A 414 -20.79 -33.46 -6.45
N TRP A 415 -19.47 -33.59 -6.51
CA TRP A 415 -18.56 -32.80 -5.67
C TRP A 415 -18.44 -31.34 -6.13
N ILE A 416 -18.47 -31.07 -7.44
CA ILE A 416 -18.37 -29.70 -7.98
C ILE A 416 -19.74 -29.00 -8.11
N ALA A 417 -20.85 -29.75 -8.10
CA ALA A 417 -22.21 -29.21 -8.23
C ALA A 417 -22.53 -28.06 -7.25
N PRO A 418 -22.14 -28.09 -5.96
CA PRO A 418 -22.38 -26.96 -5.06
C PRO A 418 -21.69 -25.66 -5.54
N ALA A 419 -20.49 -25.76 -6.09
CA ALA A 419 -19.77 -24.61 -6.62
C ALA A 419 -20.39 -24.09 -7.93
N LEU A 420 -20.83 -24.99 -8.83
CA LEU A 420 -21.60 -24.61 -10.02
C LEU A 420 -22.91 -23.91 -9.65
N GLY A 421 -23.62 -24.46 -8.67
CA GLY A 421 -24.82 -23.87 -8.09
C GLY A 421 -24.55 -22.45 -7.59
N LEU A 422 -23.52 -22.27 -6.76
CA LEU A 422 -23.21 -21.00 -6.11
C LEU A 422 -22.67 -19.93 -7.06
N PHE A 423 -21.78 -20.28 -8.00
CA PHE A 423 -21.06 -19.30 -8.82
C PHE A 423 -21.62 -19.11 -10.23
N LEU A 424 -22.50 -19.99 -10.70
CA LEU A 424 -23.14 -19.89 -12.01
C LEU A 424 -24.66 -19.82 -11.90
N LEU A 425 -25.29 -20.86 -11.36
CA LEU A 425 -26.75 -20.99 -11.42
C LEU A 425 -27.47 -19.98 -10.54
N LEU A 426 -27.05 -19.81 -9.28
CA LEU A 426 -27.64 -18.86 -8.35
C LEU A 426 -27.52 -17.42 -8.86
N PRO A 427 -26.34 -16.91 -9.25
CA PRO A 427 -26.23 -15.56 -9.81
C PRO A 427 -27.16 -15.33 -11.00
N LEU A 428 -27.22 -16.27 -11.96
CA LEU A 428 -28.11 -16.15 -13.11
C LEU A 428 -29.59 -16.15 -12.68
N ALA A 429 -29.96 -16.99 -11.73
CA ALA A 429 -31.33 -17.05 -11.20
C ALA A 429 -31.74 -15.77 -10.48
N VAL A 430 -30.81 -15.07 -9.83
CA VAL A 430 -31.08 -13.80 -9.14
C VAL A 430 -30.80 -12.55 -9.99
N GLY A 431 -30.60 -12.70 -11.31
CA GLY A 431 -30.53 -11.58 -12.25
C GLY A 431 -29.13 -11.07 -12.61
N ALA A 432 -28.06 -11.81 -12.28
CA ALA A 432 -26.71 -11.42 -12.66
C ALA A 432 -26.56 -11.38 -14.18
N ASN A 433 -25.73 -10.45 -14.68
CA ASN A 433 -25.53 -10.31 -16.12
C ASN A 433 -24.84 -11.56 -16.71
N PRO A 434 -25.48 -12.34 -17.60
CA PRO A 434 -24.93 -13.61 -18.08
C PRO A 434 -23.59 -13.46 -18.80
N ARG A 435 -23.35 -12.31 -19.46
CA ARG A 435 -22.08 -12.03 -20.15
C ARG A 435 -20.90 -12.05 -19.19
N ARG A 436 -21.12 -11.70 -17.92
CA ARG A 436 -20.10 -11.67 -16.88
C ARG A 436 -19.64 -13.06 -16.45
N LEU A 437 -20.46 -14.07 -16.66
CA LEU A 437 -20.20 -15.46 -16.27
C LEU A 437 -19.80 -16.36 -17.45
N ALA A 438 -19.76 -15.81 -18.68
CA ALA A 438 -19.48 -16.59 -19.88
C ALA A 438 -18.12 -17.33 -19.83
N VAL A 439 -17.05 -16.64 -19.40
CA VAL A 439 -15.72 -17.27 -19.26
C VAL A 439 -15.76 -18.38 -18.21
N PHE A 440 -16.41 -18.15 -17.07
CA PHE A 440 -16.56 -19.16 -16.03
C PHE A 440 -17.39 -20.37 -16.48
N ALA A 441 -18.47 -20.16 -17.25
CA ALA A 441 -19.29 -21.23 -17.81
C ALA A 441 -18.49 -22.09 -18.80
N ILE A 442 -17.74 -21.46 -19.71
CA ILE A 442 -16.87 -22.15 -20.69
C ILE A 442 -15.76 -22.92 -19.96
N GLY A 443 -15.08 -22.27 -19.00
CA GLY A 443 -14.04 -22.91 -18.18
C GLY A 443 -14.58 -24.10 -17.40
N SER A 444 -15.79 -23.98 -16.83
CA SER A 444 -16.47 -25.05 -16.13
C SER A 444 -16.80 -26.24 -17.05
N ALA A 445 -17.30 -25.97 -18.25
CA ALA A 445 -17.54 -27.01 -19.26
C ALA A 445 -16.24 -27.72 -19.67
N ALA A 446 -15.14 -26.98 -19.82
CA ALA A 446 -13.83 -27.56 -20.12
C ALA A 446 -13.28 -28.43 -18.97
N VAL A 447 -13.47 -28.02 -17.71
CA VAL A 447 -13.12 -28.86 -16.54
C VAL A 447 -13.95 -30.15 -16.53
N VAL A 448 -15.26 -30.07 -16.77
CA VAL A 448 -16.13 -31.26 -16.86
C VAL A 448 -15.69 -32.17 -18.02
N GLY A 449 -15.38 -31.62 -19.18
CA GLY A 449 -14.87 -32.35 -20.33
C GLY A 449 -13.55 -33.06 -20.04
N ALA A 450 -12.62 -32.39 -19.33
CA ALA A 450 -11.37 -33.01 -18.88
C ALA A 450 -11.62 -34.16 -17.91
N LEU A 451 -12.57 -34.02 -16.98
CA LEU A 451 -12.95 -35.09 -16.07
C LEU A 451 -13.62 -36.27 -16.78
N TRP A 452 -14.44 -36.00 -17.81
CA TRP A 452 -15.05 -37.03 -18.66
C TRP A 452 -14.00 -37.81 -19.46
N ALA A 453 -12.96 -37.15 -19.96
CA ALA A 453 -11.86 -37.78 -20.70
C ALA A 453 -10.87 -38.57 -19.80
N ARG A 454 -10.95 -38.42 -18.48
CA ARG A 454 -9.99 -39.01 -17.51
C ARG A 454 -9.79 -40.52 -17.62
N PRO A 455 -10.82 -41.36 -17.84
CA PRO A 455 -10.63 -42.80 -18.01
C PRO A 455 -9.79 -43.14 -19.25
N ARG A 456 -9.88 -42.32 -20.30
CA ARG A 456 -9.17 -42.52 -21.58
C ARG A 456 -7.78 -41.90 -21.56
N LEU A 457 -7.62 -40.74 -20.91
CA LEU A 457 -6.40 -39.94 -20.93
C LEU A 457 -5.88 -39.59 -19.52
N PRO A 458 -5.63 -40.59 -18.64
CA PRO A 458 -5.37 -40.36 -17.21
C PRO A 458 -4.10 -39.55 -16.93
N ARG A 459 -3.10 -39.58 -17.83
CA ARG A 459 -1.85 -38.82 -17.71
C ARG A 459 -1.97 -37.36 -18.17
N ILE A 460 -2.90 -37.07 -19.09
CA ILE A 460 -3.06 -35.74 -19.69
C ILE A 460 -4.00 -34.88 -18.86
N VAL A 461 -5.07 -35.46 -18.31
CA VAL A 461 -6.12 -34.71 -17.60
C VAL A 461 -5.60 -33.81 -16.45
N PRO A 462 -4.67 -34.25 -15.58
CA PRO A 462 -4.11 -33.36 -14.57
C PRO A 462 -3.44 -32.10 -15.15
N VAL A 463 -2.73 -32.25 -16.26
CA VAL A 463 -2.04 -31.15 -16.94
C VAL A 463 -3.04 -30.27 -17.68
N SER A 464 -4.06 -30.87 -18.31
CA SER A 464 -5.08 -30.11 -19.02
C SER A 464 -5.93 -29.25 -18.08
N LEU A 465 -6.17 -29.66 -16.84
CA LEU A 465 -6.87 -28.81 -15.85
C LEU A 465 -6.12 -27.50 -15.56
N VAL A 466 -4.78 -27.58 -15.44
CA VAL A 466 -3.94 -26.37 -15.27
C VAL A 466 -3.83 -25.58 -16.57
N GLY A 467 -3.77 -26.26 -17.72
CA GLY A 467 -3.76 -25.61 -19.03
C GLY A 467 -5.05 -24.84 -19.33
N VAL A 468 -6.22 -25.44 -19.06
CA VAL A 468 -7.54 -24.79 -19.17
C VAL A 468 -7.60 -23.56 -18.27
N LEU A 469 -7.17 -23.69 -17.02
CA LEU A 469 -7.08 -22.56 -16.08
C LEU A 469 -6.20 -21.43 -16.62
N ALA A 470 -5.03 -21.76 -17.20
CA ALA A 470 -4.14 -20.76 -17.77
C ALA A 470 -4.77 -20.04 -18.99
N VAL A 471 -5.40 -20.80 -19.88
CA VAL A 471 -6.06 -20.26 -21.07
C VAL A 471 -7.23 -19.37 -20.70
N GLU A 472 -8.11 -19.79 -19.77
CA GLU A 472 -9.26 -18.96 -19.36
C GLU A 472 -8.82 -17.67 -18.64
N LEU A 473 -7.79 -17.72 -17.79
CA LEU A 473 -7.28 -16.56 -17.08
C LEU A 473 -6.59 -15.58 -18.03
N LEU A 474 -5.85 -16.09 -19.02
CA LEU A 474 -5.27 -15.27 -20.08
C LEU A 474 -6.34 -14.64 -20.96
N ALA A 475 -7.37 -15.39 -21.36
CA ALA A 475 -8.50 -14.84 -22.10
C ALA A 475 -9.21 -13.73 -21.31
N GLY A 476 -9.42 -13.93 -20.00
CA GLY A 476 -9.97 -12.91 -19.11
C GLY A 476 -9.09 -11.66 -19.02
N ALA A 477 -7.76 -11.82 -18.93
CA ALA A 477 -6.82 -10.71 -18.90
C ALA A 477 -6.76 -9.94 -20.24
N LEU A 478 -6.78 -10.64 -21.37
CA LEU A 478 -6.84 -10.03 -22.70
C LEU A 478 -8.16 -9.27 -22.90
N TRP A 479 -9.28 -9.84 -22.44
CA TRP A 479 -10.57 -9.16 -22.46
C TRP A 479 -10.54 -7.91 -21.57
N SER A 480 -10.00 -8.01 -20.35
CA SER A 480 -9.81 -6.86 -19.46
C SER A 480 -9.02 -5.74 -20.13
N SER A 481 -7.88 -6.10 -20.72
CA SER A 481 -7.02 -5.14 -21.44
C SER A 481 -7.73 -4.47 -22.62
N ALA A 482 -8.62 -5.19 -23.32
CA ALA A 482 -9.36 -4.68 -24.47
C ALA A 482 -10.66 -3.94 -24.08
N TYR A 483 -11.09 -4.01 -22.83
CA TYR A 483 -12.36 -3.44 -22.38
C TYR A 483 -12.36 -1.91 -22.52
N ARG A 484 -13.35 -1.37 -23.25
CA ARG A 484 -13.51 0.09 -23.48
C ARG A 484 -14.69 0.71 -22.74
N GLY A 485 -15.48 -0.08 -22.01
CA GLY A 485 -16.62 0.43 -21.22
C GLY A 485 -16.19 1.15 -19.95
N GLY A 486 -17.20 1.67 -19.22
CA GLY A 486 -17.06 2.32 -17.92
C GLY A 486 -16.91 1.33 -16.76
N THR A 487 -17.58 1.58 -15.64
CA THR A 487 -17.56 0.66 -14.49
C THR A 487 -18.15 -0.70 -14.84
N VAL A 488 -17.49 -1.78 -14.42
CA VAL A 488 -17.96 -3.16 -14.61
C VAL A 488 -18.87 -3.54 -13.45
N TYR A 489 -20.16 -3.67 -13.74
CA TYR A 489 -21.16 -4.19 -12.80
C TYR A 489 -21.40 -5.69 -13.05
N PHE A 490 -21.58 -6.45 -11.96
CA PHE A 490 -21.98 -7.85 -12.00
C PHE A 490 -23.45 -8.02 -12.38
N GLY A 491 -24.26 -6.99 -12.12
CA GLY A 491 -25.71 -6.97 -12.35
C GLY A 491 -26.53 -7.31 -11.11
N LEU A 492 -25.87 -7.45 -9.96
CA LEU A 492 -26.52 -7.74 -8.69
C LEU A 492 -26.31 -6.64 -7.64
N GLU A 493 -25.51 -5.63 -7.97
CA GLU A 493 -25.33 -4.44 -7.16
C GLU A 493 -26.68 -3.77 -6.83
N PRO A 494 -26.88 -3.23 -5.61
CA PRO A 494 -28.06 -2.41 -5.33
C PRO A 494 -27.95 -1.06 -6.07
N GLU A 495 -29.08 -0.36 -6.27
CA GLU A 495 -29.13 0.88 -7.07
C GLU A 495 -28.13 1.96 -6.63
N ARG A 496 -27.84 2.04 -5.32
CA ARG A 496 -26.87 2.98 -4.73
C ARG A 496 -25.54 2.32 -4.33
N GLY A 497 -25.32 1.07 -4.72
CA GLY A 497 -24.15 0.27 -4.33
C GLY A 497 -22.95 0.41 -5.26
N GLY A 498 -21.75 0.31 -4.69
CA GLY A 498 -20.52 0.20 -5.47
C GLY A 498 -20.40 -1.15 -6.19
N PRO A 499 -19.50 -1.25 -7.19
CA PRO A 499 -19.30 -2.47 -7.97
C PRO A 499 -18.78 -3.64 -7.12
N LEU A 500 -19.35 -4.83 -7.32
CA LEU A 500 -18.88 -6.05 -6.67
C LEU A 500 -17.60 -6.57 -7.31
N VAL A 501 -17.49 -6.38 -8.62
CA VAL A 501 -16.31 -6.78 -9.40
C VAL A 501 -15.17 -5.80 -9.13
N GLN A 502 -13.97 -6.34 -8.91
CA GLN A 502 -12.76 -5.51 -8.97
C GLN A 502 -12.53 -5.10 -10.42
N GLY A 503 -12.49 -3.79 -10.68
CA GLY A 503 -12.50 -3.23 -12.03
C GLY A 503 -11.46 -3.84 -12.97
N ALA A 504 -11.82 -3.94 -14.25
CA ALA A 504 -10.93 -4.41 -15.30
C ALA A 504 -9.69 -3.50 -15.43
N LEU A 505 -8.50 -4.09 -15.50
CA LEU A 505 -7.30 -3.37 -15.92
C LEU A 505 -7.27 -3.26 -17.43
N ARG A 506 -7.57 -2.06 -17.96
CA ARG A 506 -7.54 -1.76 -19.38
C ARG A 506 -6.11 -1.48 -19.85
N TRP A 507 -5.91 -1.48 -21.17
CA TRP A 507 -4.62 -1.14 -21.78
C TRP A 507 -4.09 0.22 -21.29
N PRO A 508 -2.79 0.34 -20.92
CA PRO A 508 -2.19 1.60 -20.51
C PRO A 508 -2.11 2.57 -21.70
N ARG A 509 -2.55 3.81 -21.47
CA ARG A 509 -2.67 4.85 -22.52
C ARG A 509 -1.84 6.10 -22.26
N VAL A 510 -1.23 6.23 -21.09
CA VAL A 510 -0.44 7.42 -20.74
C VAL A 510 0.99 7.20 -21.25
N PRO A 511 1.47 7.91 -22.28
CA PRO A 511 2.86 7.84 -22.72
C PRO A 511 3.78 8.39 -21.63
N LEU A 512 4.72 7.58 -21.16
CA LEU A 512 5.55 7.90 -19.99
C LEU A 512 6.53 9.05 -20.30
N ASP A 513 7.19 8.97 -21.43
CA ASP A 513 8.11 9.97 -21.98
C ASP A 513 7.48 11.37 -22.00
N ARG A 514 6.28 11.50 -22.58
CA ARG A 514 5.57 12.77 -22.65
C ARG A 514 5.02 13.22 -21.29
N TYR A 515 4.62 12.29 -20.42
CA TYR A 515 4.12 12.64 -19.10
C TYR A 515 5.23 13.25 -18.21
N LEU A 516 6.47 12.75 -18.37
CA LEU A 516 7.65 13.20 -17.63
C LEU A 516 8.38 14.39 -18.28
N GLU A 517 7.92 14.86 -19.44
CA GLU A 517 8.50 16.02 -20.10
C GLU A 517 7.84 17.33 -19.58
N PRO A 518 8.63 18.33 -19.13
CA PRO A 518 8.08 19.60 -18.68
C PRO A 518 7.65 20.46 -19.87
N GLY A 519 6.36 20.83 -19.89
CA GLY A 519 5.80 21.79 -20.85
C GLY A 519 6.30 23.24 -20.64
N PRO A 520 5.96 24.17 -21.55
CA PRO A 520 6.25 25.60 -21.41
C PRO A 520 5.98 26.18 -20.01
N ILE A 521 4.78 25.95 -19.44
CA ILE A 521 4.43 26.48 -18.11
C ILE A 521 5.37 25.94 -17.04
N ALA A 522 5.65 24.63 -17.06
CA ALA A 522 6.57 24.01 -16.11
C ALA A 522 8.00 24.54 -16.24
N ARG A 523 8.47 24.78 -17.48
CA ARG A 523 9.81 25.31 -17.75
C ARG A 523 9.95 26.75 -17.27
N GLU A 524 8.93 27.59 -17.46
CA GLU A 524 8.92 28.97 -16.99
C GLU A 524 9.03 29.03 -15.45
N ILE A 525 8.18 28.30 -14.73
CA ILE A 525 8.23 28.29 -13.26
C ILE A 525 9.57 27.74 -12.76
N ARG A 526 10.10 26.68 -13.38
CA ARG A 526 11.39 26.09 -13.02
C ARG A 526 12.56 27.05 -13.24
N GLY A 527 12.47 27.94 -14.22
CA GLY A 527 13.48 28.99 -14.45
C GLY A 527 13.55 30.03 -13.34
N GLN A 528 12.52 30.12 -12.50
CA GLN A 528 12.36 31.18 -11.51
C GLN A 528 12.05 30.63 -10.09
N PRO A 529 13.03 30.06 -9.39
CA PRO A 529 12.83 29.20 -8.22
C PRO A 529 12.34 29.91 -6.94
N TYR A 530 12.03 31.20 -6.98
CA TYR A 530 11.83 32.03 -5.79
C TYR A 530 10.38 32.06 -5.25
N GLY A 531 9.42 31.42 -5.92
CA GLY A 531 8.01 31.42 -5.53
C GLY A 531 7.30 30.09 -5.78
N ARG A 532 6.10 29.93 -5.21
CA ARG A 532 5.21 28.78 -5.49
C ARG A 532 4.28 29.07 -6.65
N TYR A 533 3.70 28.02 -7.20
CA TYR A 533 2.47 28.15 -7.96
C TYR A 533 1.27 27.57 -7.19
N LEU A 534 0.09 27.96 -7.65
CA LEU A 534 -1.21 27.44 -7.28
C LEU A 534 -1.99 27.23 -8.57
N ALA A 535 -2.70 26.11 -8.70
CA ALA A 535 -3.67 25.94 -9.79
C ALA A 535 -5.08 26.27 -9.28
N TRP A 536 -5.80 27.11 -10.02
CA TRP A 536 -7.21 27.41 -9.76
C TRP A 536 -8.03 27.20 -11.02
N VAL A 537 -8.42 25.94 -11.22
CA VAL A 537 -9.08 25.46 -12.44
C VAL A 537 -10.50 25.01 -12.12
N LEU A 538 -11.51 25.65 -12.71
CA LEU A 538 -12.92 25.27 -12.54
C LEU A 538 -13.36 24.18 -13.53
N PRO A 539 -14.31 23.28 -13.16
CA PRO A 539 -14.98 23.16 -11.87
C PRO A 539 -14.19 22.35 -10.82
N GLY A 540 -12.97 21.88 -11.15
CA GLY A 540 -12.17 21.00 -10.29
C GLY A 540 -11.84 21.59 -8.91
N ALA A 541 -11.66 22.91 -8.84
CA ALA A 541 -11.43 23.63 -7.57
C ALA A 541 -12.59 23.42 -6.58
N SER A 542 -13.83 23.35 -7.09
CA SER A 542 -15.07 23.23 -6.30
C SER A 542 -15.46 21.78 -6.02
N PHE A 543 -14.74 20.80 -6.57
CA PHE A 543 -14.98 19.40 -6.29
C PHE A 543 -14.34 19.02 -4.95
N ASN A 544 -15.06 18.31 -4.08
CA ASN A 544 -14.53 17.99 -2.75
C ASN A 544 -13.24 17.16 -2.78
N LYS A 545 -13.06 16.28 -3.77
CA LYS A 545 -11.79 15.53 -3.98
C LYS A 545 -10.75 16.32 -4.78
N GLY A 546 -10.97 17.61 -4.98
CA GLY A 546 -10.12 18.51 -5.74
C GLY A 546 -9.86 17.99 -7.15
N TYR A 547 -8.60 18.08 -7.56
CA TYR A 547 -8.15 17.70 -8.90
C TYR A 547 -7.81 16.21 -9.06
N LEU A 548 -8.15 15.36 -8.08
CA LEU A 548 -7.67 13.96 -8.05
C LEU A 548 -8.03 13.17 -9.33
N PHE A 549 -9.13 13.47 -10.00
CA PHE A 549 -9.57 12.81 -11.23
C PHE A 549 -9.27 13.61 -12.51
N THR A 550 -8.73 14.81 -12.38
CA THR A 550 -8.36 15.69 -13.49
C THR A 550 -6.96 15.34 -13.98
N GLN A 551 -6.86 14.25 -14.73
CA GLN A 551 -5.58 13.64 -15.13
C GLN A 551 -5.47 13.36 -16.64
N ALA A 552 -6.35 13.96 -17.46
CA ALA A 552 -6.26 13.78 -18.91
C ALA A 552 -5.03 14.51 -19.46
N GLU A 553 -4.57 14.11 -20.66
CA GLU A 553 -3.42 14.75 -21.30
C GLU A 553 -3.63 16.25 -21.55
N ALA A 554 -4.88 16.66 -21.79
CA ALA A 554 -5.23 18.06 -21.91
C ALA A 554 -5.00 18.86 -20.62
N ASP A 555 -5.06 18.22 -19.44
CA ASP A 555 -4.95 18.88 -18.13
C ASP A 555 -3.53 18.97 -17.59
N TRP A 556 -2.56 18.33 -18.27
CA TRP A 556 -1.17 18.31 -17.84
C TRP A 556 -0.50 19.68 -17.66
N PRO A 557 -0.82 20.71 -18.48
CA PRO A 557 -0.28 22.07 -18.28
C PRO A 557 -0.67 22.72 -16.95
N ALA A 558 -1.77 22.27 -16.33
CA ALA A 558 -2.21 22.80 -15.04
C ALA A 558 -1.36 22.34 -13.85
N LEU A 559 -0.41 21.42 -14.08
CA LEU A 559 0.50 20.89 -13.05
C LEU A 559 -0.21 20.40 -11.79
N LEU A 560 -1.41 19.82 -11.97
CA LEU A 560 -2.26 19.40 -10.86
C LEU A 560 -1.62 18.27 -10.05
N LEU A 561 -1.97 18.23 -8.76
CA LEU A 561 -1.63 17.27 -7.70
C LEU A 561 -0.50 16.27 -8.02
N GLY A 562 0.67 16.51 -7.42
CA GLY A 562 1.82 15.61 -7.48
C GLY A 562 2.73 15.81 -8.70
N ARG A 563 2.24 16.43 -9.78
CA ARG A 563 3.07 16.69 -10.98
C ARG A 563 4.22 17.67 -10.69
N ALA A 564 4.04 18.60 -9.76
CA ALA A 564 5.08 19.51 -9.28
C ALA A 564 6.36 18.78 -8.81
N VAL A 565 6.17 17.68 -8.08
CA VAL A 565 7.25 16.85 -7.51
C VAL A 565 8.15 16.29 -8.62
N LEU A 566 7.57 15.95 -9.77
CA LEU A 566 8.32 15.41 -10.92
C LEU A 566 9.28 16.44 -11.52
N PHE A 567 8.91 17.72 -11.47
CA PHE A 567 9.65 18.80 -12.12
C PHE A 567 10.42 19.69 -11.15
N ARG A 568 10.39 19.36 -9.84
CA ARG A 568 11.03 20.14 -8.78
C ARG A 568 10.49 21.57 -8.69
N ILE A 569 9.17 21.70 -8.86
CA ILE A 569 8.45 22.96 -8.77
C ILE A 569 7.70 22.97 -7.43
N HIS A 570 7.74 24.09 -6.71
CA HIS A 570 7.05 24.20 -5.42
C HIS A 570 5.57 24.51 -5.62
N ASP A 571 4.72 23.57 -5.21
CA ASP A 571 3.26 23.70 -5.20
C ASP A 571 2.75 24.09 -3.79
N ALA A 572 1.74 24.95 -3.75
CA ALA A 572 0.96 25.20 -2.55
C ALA A 572 -0.06 24.07 -2.30
N LEU A 573 -0.54 23.38 -3.33
CA LEU A 573 -1.53 22.31 -3.20
C LEU A 573 -0.88 20.95 -2.96
N GLY A 574 -1.73 19.94 -2.76
CA GLY A 574 -1.24 18.57 -2.71
C GLY A 574 -2.31 17.53 -2.41
N TYR A 575 -1.86 16.28 -2.43
CA TYR A 575 -2.69 15.10 -2.16
C TYR A 575 -1.92 14.12 -1.29
N SER A 576 -2.33 13.99 -0.03
CA SER A 576 -1.73 13.05 0.92
C SER A 576 -2.75 12.63 1.97
N PRO A 577 -2.84 11.33 2.32
CA PRO A 577 -3.72 10.86 3.39
C PRO A 577 -3.23 11.21 4.80
N ILE A 578 -1.98 11.64 4.92
CA ILE A 578 -1.37 12.12 6.16
C ILE A 578 -0.85 13.51 5.88
N GLN A 579 -1.39 14.51 6.56
CA GLN A 579 -1.03 15.91 6.39
C GLN A 579 -0.55 16.49 7.72
N LEU A 580 0.26 17.55 7.69
CA LEU A 580 0.61 18.30 8.90
C LEU A 580 -0.66 19.01 9.42
N PRO A 581 -0.99 18.92 10.72
CA PRO A 581 -2.27 19.40 11.26
C PRO A 581 -2.55 20.87 10.94
N ARG A 582 -1.56 21.75 11.08
CA ARG A 582 -1.71 23.20 10.85
C ARG A 582 -2.00 23.54 9.40
N TYR A 583 -1.31 22.88 8.48
CA TYR A 583 -1.61 22.97 7.06
C TYR A 583 -3.01 22.44 6.75
N TRP A 584 -3.35 21.31 7.37
CA TRP A 584 -4.64 20.65 7.21
C TRP A 584 -5.79 21.55 7.71
N THR A 585 -5.66 22.19 8.87
CA THR A 585 -6.68 23.08 9.44
C THR A 585 -6.81 24.38 8.64
N TYR A 586 -5.70 24.98 8.21
CA TYR A 586 -5.71 26.18 7.35
C TYR A 586 -6.53 25.95 6.08
N ILE A 587 -6.24 24.87 5.34
CA ILE A 587 -6.98 24.54 4.12
C ILE A 587 -8.48 24.38 4.39
N ARG A 588 -8.88 23.81 5.52
CA ARG A 588 -10.31 23.60 5.83
C ARG A 588 -10.99 24.91 6.23
N ALA A 589 -10.25 25.81 6.88
CA ALA A 589 -10.77 27.10 7.31
C ALA A 589 -10.87 28.12 6.17
N THR A 590 -9.98 28.08 5.16
CA THR A 590 -10.07 28.97 3.99
C THR A 590 -11.15 28.55 2.96
N ASN A 591 -11.59 27.28 2.99
CA ASN A 591 -12.56 26.76 2.02
C ASN A 591 -14.01 26.81 2.55
N ARG A 592 -14.94 27.23 1.69
CA ARG A 592 -16.38 27.27 2.03
C ARG A 592 -17.08 25.92 1.82
N LEU A 593 -16.69 25.17 0.79
CA LEU A 593 -17.22 23.84 0.52
C LEU A 593 -16.32 22.76 1.17
N PRO A 594 -16.87 21.59 1.51
CA PRO A 594 -16.09 20.49 2.08
C PRO A 594 -14.92 20.09 1.18
N VAL A 595 -13.74 19.95 1.79
CA VAL A 595 -12.53 19.43 1.15
C VAL A 595 -12.24 18.04 1.70
N PHE A 596 -12.16 17.05 0.82
CA PHE A 596 -11.86 15.66 1.17
C PHE A 596 -10.58 15.56 1.99
N TYR A 597 -10.57 14.72 3.02
CA TYR A 597 -9.48 14.69 4.01
C TYR A 597 -8.06 14.45 3.42
N ASN A 598 -7.94 13.78 2.27
CA ASN A 598 -6.68 13.58 1.56
C ASN A 598 -6.25 14.76 0.68
N ALA A 599 -7.17 15.65 0.33
CA ALA A 599 -6.92 16.73 -0.61
C ALA A 599 -6.49 18.00 0.13
N SER A 600 -5.61 18.77 -0.50
CA SER A 600 -5.27 20.13 -0.13
C SER A 600 -5.45 21.01 -1.35
N VAL A 601 -6.59 21.70 -1.41
CA VAL A 601 -7.02 22.58 -2.52
C VAL A 601 -7.58 23.87 -1.96
N ILE A 602 -7.49 24.96 -2.73
CA ILE A 602 -8.11 26.26 -2.40
C ILE A 602 -9.19 26.53 -3.45
N GLN A 603 -10.44 26.65 -3.02
CA GLN A 603 -11.62 26.83 -3.89
C GLN A 603 -11.73 28.23 -4.45
N LEU A 604 -11.33 29.24 -3.67
CA LEU A 604 -11.36 30.64 -4.06
C LEU A 604 -10.12 31.34 -3.46
N PRO A 605 -9.00 31.39 -4.19
CA PRO A 605 -7.77 31.99 -3.69
C PRO A 605 -7.91 33.49 -3.43
N THR A 606 -7.41 33.96 -2.29
CA THR A 606 -7.37 35.40 -1.95
C THR A 606 -5.94 35.96 -1.97
N ILE A 607 -5.79 37.29 -1.84
CA ILE A 607 -4.47 37.93 -1.77
C ILE A 607 -3.72 37.51 -0.48
N GLU A 608 -4.44 37.23 0.59
CA GLU A 608 -3.90 36.70 1.84
C GLU A 608 -3.31 35.30 1.63
N ASP A 609 -4.02 34.39 0.96
CA ASP A 609 -3.48 33.06 0.58
C ASP A 609 -2.20 33.20 -0.24
N VAL A 610 -2.22 34.12 -1.22
CA VAL A 610 -1.11 34.38 -2.13
C VAL A 610 0.13 34.86 -1.37
N ARG A 611 -0.04 35.79 -0.43
CA ARG A 611 1.06 36.33 0.39
C ARG A 611 1.55 35.34 1.44
N LEU A 612 0.65 34.63 2.09
CA LEU A 612 0.98 33.67 3.15
C LEU A 612 1.73 32.46 2.58
N LEU A 613 1.22 31.88 1.50
CA LEU A 613 1.82 30.70 0.87
C LEU A 613 2.93 31.06 -0.14
N GLY A 614 3.18 32.35 -0.39
CA GLY A 614 4.20 32.81 -1.33
C GLY A 614 3.93 32.33 -2.76
N VAL A 615 2.67 32.43 -3.18
CA VAL A 615 2.20 32.02 -4.51
C VAL A 615 2.57 33.11 -5.50
N ARG A 616 3.63 32.90 -6.26
CA ARG A 616 4.03 33.80 -7.33
C ARG A 616 3.19 33.63 -8.59
N TYR A 617 2.77 32.40 -8.85
CA TYR A 617 2.09 32.05 -10.10
C TYR A 617 0.73 31.40 -9.86
N LEU A 618 -0.26 31.81 -10.64
CA LEU A 618 -1.57 31.18 -10.69
C LEU A 618 -1.76 30.52 -12.06
N ILE A 619 -2.19 29.26 -12.08
CA ILE A 619 -2.58 28.57 -13.31
C ILE A 619 -4.10 28.54 -13.42
N VAL A 620 -4.65 29.08 -14.51
CA VAL A 620 -6.09 29.16 -14.79
C VAL A 620 -6.39 28.69 -16.22
N HIS A 621 -7.66 28.37 -16.51
CA HIS A 621 -8.09 28.12 -17.88
C HIS A 621 -8.12 29.39 -18.73
N VAL A 622 -7.88 29.26 -20.03
CA VAL A 622 -8.09 30.37 -20.98
C VAL A 622 -9.55 30.81 -20.94
N GLY A 623 -9.78 32.11 -20.75
CA GLY A 623 -11.12 32.69 -20.67
C GLY A 623 -11.75 32.62 -19.28
N GLN A 624 -11.05 32.10 -18.28
CA GLN A 624 -11.45 32.21 -16.88
C GLN A 624 -10.91 33.52 -16.29
N ASP A 625 -11.80 34.35 -15.73
CA ASP A 625 -11.40 35.56 -15.01
C ASP A 625 -10.62 35.17 -13.73
N LEU A 626 -9.74 36.07 -13.27
CA LEU A 626 -9.04 35.89 -11.99
C LEU A 626 -10.02 36.02 -10.81
N PRO A 627 -9.73 35.39 -9.65
CA PRO A 627 -10.49 35.66 -8.43
C PRO A 627 -10.48 37.15 -8.08
N ASP A 628 -11.57 37.64 -7.51
CA ASP A 628 -11.68 39.02 -7.05
C ASP A 628 -10.52 39.38 -6.10
N GLY A 629 -9.90 40.54 -6.32
CA GLY A 629 -8.77 41.02 -5.52
C GLY A 629 -7.40 40.48 -5.93
N LEU A 630 -7.33 39.55 -6.89
CA LEU A 630 -6.06 39.14 -7.51
C LEU A 630 -5.82 39.88 -8.83
N ALA A 631 -4.60 40.40 -8.96
CA ALA A 631 -4.10 41.04 -10.18
C ALA A 631 -2.80 40.36 -10.63
N GLY A 632 -2.53 40.37 -11.92
CA GLY A 632 -1.32 39.77 -12.48
C GLY A 632 -1.31 39.77 -14.00
N GLU A 633 -0.15 39.44 -14.55
CA GLU A 633 0.08 39.41 -15.99
C GLU A 633 0.26 37.98 -16.49
N VAL A 634 -0.21 37.69 -17.70
CA VAL A 634 0.02 36.40 -18.34
C VAL A 634 1.50 36.31 -18.74
N VAL A 635 2.23 35.40 -18.09
CA VAL A 635 3.66 35.17 -18.36
C VAL A 635 3.89 34.05 -19.37
N GLU A 636 3.00 33.08 -19.46
CA GLU A 636 3.13 31.93 -20.37
C GLU A 636 1.76 31.31 -20.70
N ARG A 637 1.66 30.62 -21.84
CA ARG A 637 0.43 29.95 -22.31
C ARG A 637 0.73 28.53 -22.77
N GLU A 638 -0.12 27.59 -22.37
CA GLU A 638 0.02 26.19 -22.80
C GLU A 638 -1.33 25.49 -22.87
N ARG A 639 -1.71 25.04 -24.08
CA ARG A 639 -2.87 24.16 -24.36
C ARG A 639 -4.13 24.45 -23.52
N GLY A 640 -4.69 25.65 -23.63
CA GLY A 640 -5.94 26.01 -22.93
C GLY A 640 -5.75 26.44 -21.47
N TYR A 641 -4.49 26.59 -21.02
CA TYR A 641 -4.13 27.16 -19.72
C TYR A 641 -3.25 28.40 -19.87
N LEU A 642 -3.37 29.29 -18.87
CA LEU A 642 -2.59 30.49 -18.71
C LEU A 642 -1.79 30.38 -17.40
N LEU A 643 -0.51 30.74 -17.46
CA LEU A 643 0.30 31.01 -16.28
C LEU A 643 0.26 32.52 -16.04
N VAL A 644 -0.27 32.93 -14.90
CA VAL A 644 -0.40 34.33 -14.49
C VAL A 644 0.62 34.60 -13.39
N GLY A 645 1.53 35.55 -13.61
CA GLY A 645 2.41 36.09 -12.57
C GLY A 645 1.62 37.06 -11.70
N LEU A 646 1.39 36.68 -10.45
CA LEU A 646 0.58 37.47 -9.52
C LEU A 646 1.35 38.67 -8.97
N GLU A 647 0.64 39.77 -8.74
CA GLU A 647 1.14 40.91 -7.99
C GLU A 647 1.01 40.68 -6.48
N GLY A 648 1.85 41.37 -5.70
CA GLY A 648 1.75 41.37 -4.23
C GLY A 648 2.15 40.08 -3.51
N TRP A 649 2.57 39.02 -4.22
CA TRP A 649 3.12 37.80 -3.64
C TRP A 649 4.37 38.04 -2.77
N GLN A 650 4.68 37.11 -1.86
CA GLN A 650 5.83 37.23 -0.95
C GLN A 650 6.90 36.15 -1.18
N PRO A 651 8.19 36.48 -1.02
CA PRO A 651 9.29 35.53 -1.18
C PRO A 651 9.26 34.41 -0.13
N ARG A 652 9.97 33.31 -0.42
CA ARG A 652 10.08 32.14 0.48
C ARG A 652 10.57 32.47 1.89
N ALA A 653 11.41 33.49 2.01
CA ALA A 653 11.84 34.05 3.28
C ALA A 653 11.65 35.57 3.26
N SER A 654 11.10 36.13 4.33
CA SER A 654 10.93 37.58 4.50
C SER A 654 11.47 38.02 5.86
N VAL A 655 11.99 39.24 5.94
CA VAL A 655 12.32 39.89 7.21
C VAL A 655 11.11 40.70 7.66
N VAL A 656 10.53 40.29 8.79
CA VAL A 656 9.32 40.87 9.35
C VAL A 656 9.66 41.52 10.70
N PRO A 657 9.63 42.86 10.80
CA PRO A 657 10.05 43.57 12.02
C PRO A 657 8.93 43.72 13.06
N SER A 658 7.67 43.44 12.69
CA SER A 658 6.50 43.55 13.57
C SER A 658 5.87 42.18 13.79
N TRP A 659 5.47 41.88 15.02
CA TRP A 659 4.77 40.63 15.31
C TRP A 659 3.81 40.79 16.49
N THR A 660 2.83 39.90 16.53
CA THR A 660 1.90 39.75 17.65
C THR A 660 2.05 38.35 18.22
N VAL A 661 2.15 38.23 19.55
CA VAL A 661 2.15 36.94 20.24
C VAL A 661 0.72 36.65 20.70
N VAL A 662 0.20 35.48 20.35
CA VAL A 662 -1.15 35.02 20.70
C VAL A 662 -1.09 33.83 21.66
N ALA A 663 -2.20 33.50 22.33
CA ALA A 663 -2.20 32.51 23.40
C ALA A 663 -2.15 31.06 22.90
N GLY A 664 -2.52 30.78 21.65
CA GLY A 664 -2.42 29.44 21.08
C GLY A 664 -2.81 29.30 19.61
N GLU A 665 -2.88 28.05 19.15
CA GLU A 665 -3.09 27.70 17.73
C GLU A 665 -4.41 28.22 17.15
N ALA A 666 -5.50 28.20 17.94
CA ALA A 666 -6.80 28.68 17.48
C ALA A 666 -6.77 30.20 17.22
N ASP A 667 -6.22 30.97 18.16
CA ASP A 667 -6.06 32.43 18.02
C ASP A 667 -5.12 32.79 16.87
N ALA A 668 -4.07 31.98 16.65
CA ALA A 668 -3.16 32.16 15.52
C ALA A 668 -3.88 31.96 14.18
N LEU A 669 -4.69 30.91 14.06
CA LEU A 669 -5.49 30.66 12.87
C LEU A 669 -6.53 31.76 12.64
N GLU A 670 -7.25 32.17 13.70
CA GLU A 670 -8.24 33.25 13.62
C GLU A 670 -7.58 34.54 13.11
N ARG A 671 -6.47 34.95 13.74
CA ARG A 671 -5.74 36.17 13.37
C ARG A 671 -5.23 36.19 11.93
N VAL A 672 -4.81 35.03 11.41
CA VAL A 672 -4.32 34.88 10.03
C VAL A 672 -5.46 34.92 9.01
N LEU A 673 -6.68 34.54 9.40
CA LEU A 673 -7.87 34.58 8.55
C LEU A 673 -8.63 35.91 8.63
N GLU A 674 -8.24 36.81 9.53
CA GLU A 674 -8.85 38.13 9.65
C GLU A 674 -8.66 38.95 8.36
N PRO A 675 -9.72 39.61 7.86
CA PRO A 675 -9.60 40.52 6.73
C PRO A 675 -8.56 41.61 7.00
N GLY A 676 -7.62 41.78 6.07
CA GLY A 676 -6.56 42.80 6.17
C GLY A 676 -5.27 42.35 6.89
N PHE A 677 -5.19 41.10 7.36
CA PHE A 677 -3.91 40.51 7.77
C PHE A 677 -2.92 40.54 6.61
N ASP A 678 -1.74 41.13 6.83
CA ASP A 678 -0.70 41.25 5.81
C ASP A 678 0.58 40.55 6.25
N PRO A 679 0.84 39.30 5.78
CA PRO A 679 2.02 38.53 6.18
C PRO A 679 3.33 39.09 5.58
N ALA A 680 3.25 40.19 4.84
CA ALA A 680 4.41 40.99 4.44
C ALA A 680 4.86 41.99 5.52
N ARG A 681 3.95 42.37 6.44
CA ARG A 681 4.15 43.48 7.38
C ARG A 681 4.20 43.04 8.83
N GLU A 682 3.44 42.01 9.17
CA GLU A 682 3.33 41.48 10.52
C GLU A 682 3.36 39.96 10.51
N ALA A 683 3.87 39.38 11.60
CA ALA A 683 3.83 37.94 11.84
C ALA A 683 3.02 37.62 13.10
N VAL A 684 2.36 36.47 13.13
CA VAL A 684 1.65 35.96 14.30
C VAL A 684 2.45 34.83 14.93
N LEU A 685 2.81 34.95 16.20
CA LEU A 685 3.60 33.96 16.94
C LEU A 685 2.81 33.35 18.10
N GLU A 686 3.12 32.09 18.42
CA GLU A 686 2.59 31.42 19.63
C GLU A 686 3.56 31.46 20.82
N ASP A 687 4.83 31.76 20.55
CA ASP A 687 5.89 31.78 21.54
C ASP A 687 6.65 33.11 21.44
N GLU A 688 7.06 33.66 22.58
CA GLU A 688 7.88 34.88 22.63
C GLU A 688 9.21 34.69 21.91
N PRO A 689 9.59 35.59 20.97
CA PRO A 689 10.79 35.40 20.16
C PRO A 689 12.10 35.74 20.87
N GLY A 690 12.05 36.23 22.11
CA GLY A 690 13.23 36.60 22.90
C GLY A 690 13.99 37.83 22.40
N ILE A 691 13.43 38.53 21.40
CA ILE A 691 13.89 39.84 20.90
C ILE A 691 12.81 40.88 21.18
N ARG A 692 13.21 42.15 21.32
CA ARG A 692 12.28 43.26 21.52
C ARG A 692 11.96 43.91 20.17
N PRO A 693 10.68 44.21 19.87
CA PRO A 693 10.34 45.01 18.72
C PRO A 693 11.02 46.38 18.82
N THR A 694 11.54 46.86 17.70
CA THR A 694 11.96 48.26 17.53
C THR A 694 11.16 48.88 16.40
N ASP A 695 11.43 50.15 16.08
CA ASP A 695 10.77 50.80 14.95
C ASP A 695 10.92 49.96 13.67
N PRO A 696 9.82 49.67 12.95
CA PRO A 696 9.84 48.80 11.78
C PRO A 696 10.76 49.35 10.69
N MET A 697 11.84 48.62 10.38
CA MET A 697 12.70 48.91 9.23
C MET A 697 12.74 47.72 8.29
N PRO A 698 12.55 47.94 6.97
CA PRO A 698 12.53 46.85 6.00
C PRO A 698 13.91 46.19 5.88
N GLY A 699 13.94 44.86 6.00
CA GLY A 699 15.12 44.04 5.76
C GLY A 699 14.99 43.18 4.50
N THR A 700 16.05 42.45 4.15
CA THR A 700 16.07 41.53 3.02
C THR A 700 16.46 40.12 3.46
N ALA A 701 15.88 39.11 2.79
CA ALA A 701 16.20 37.71 3.01
C ALA A 701 16.32 36.99 1.67
N VAL A 702 17.43 36.27 1.46
CA VAL A 702 17.69 35.49 0.23
C VAL A 702 17.66 34.01 0.58
N TYR A 703 16.62 33.32 0.14
CA TYR A 703 16.42 31.88 0.37
C TYR A 703 17.25 31.05 -0.63
N ARG A 704 18.11 30.18 -0.12
CA ARG A 704 18.89 29.20 -0.89
C ARG A 704 18.64 27.79 -0.39
N GLU A 705 18.01 26.96 -1.22
CA GLU A 705 17.83 25.54 -0.94
C GLU A 705 19.10 24.77 -1.34
N VAL A 706 19.86 24.29 -0.35
CA VAL A 706 21.02 23.40 -0.62
C VAL A 706 20.50 22.02 -1.00
N ARG A 707 19.45 21.57 -0.31
CA ARG A 707 18.64 20.38 -0.57
C ARG A 707 17.33 20.51 0.22
N PRO A 708 16.30 19.70 -0.05
CA PRO A 708 15.00 19.81 0.60
C PRO A 708 15.00 19.91 2.13
N GLU A 709 15.91 19.18 2.78
CA GLU A 709 16.07 19.15 4.23
C GLU A 709 17.12 20.14 4.80
N ASP A 710 17.78 20.96 3.98
CA ASP A 710 18.86 21.88 4.39
C ASP A 710 18.78 23.19 3.57
N VAL A 711 18.36 24.25 4.25
CA VAL A 711 18.08 25.55 3.65
C VAL A 711 18.99 26.59 4.32
N ARG A 712 19.54 27.49 3.52
CA ARG A 712 20.30 28.65 3.99
C ARG A 712 19.61 29.92 3.58
N ILE A 713 19.60 30.90 4.46
CA ILE A 713 18.97 32.19 4.25
C ILE A 713 19.98 33.26 4.64
N GLU A 714 20.39 34.05 3.65
CA GLU A 714 21.20 35.25 3.88
C GLU A 714 20.26 36.38 4.26
N VAL A 715 20.49 37.01 5.40
CA VAL A 715 19.58 38.00 5.99
C VAL A 715 20.30 39.30 6.24
N GLU A 716 19.70 40.40 5.81
CA GLU A 716 20.04 41.75 6.23
C GLU A 716 18.86 42.34 7.00
N ALA A 717 19.01 42.47 8.31
CA ALA A 717 17.98 42.98 9.20
C ALA A 717 18.47 44.28 9.86
N PRO A 718 17.97 45.45 9.45
CA PRO A 718 18.42 46.72 10.04
C PRO A 718 18.00 46.91 11.51
N ALA A 719 17.03 46.12 11.96
CA ALA A 719 16.45 46.10 13.31
C ALA A 719 16.25 44.63 13.75
N PRO A 720 16.17 44.33 15.06
CA PRO A 720 15.74 43.00 15.53
C PRO A 720 14.44 42.59 14.84
N SER A 721 14.46 41.45 14.17
CA SER A 721 13.39 41.05 13.26
C SER A 721 13.17 39.54 13.27
N LEU A 722 12.03 39.12 12.75
CA LEU A 722 11.76 37.71 12.45
C LEU A 722 12.11 37.41 11.00
N VAL A 723 12.81 36.30 10.79
CA VAL A 723 12.97 35.71 9.46
C VAL A 723 11.85 34.70 9.29
N VAL A 724 10.74 35.14 8.69
CA VAL A 724 9.59 34.28 8.40
C VAL A 724 9.91 33.45 7.17
N VAL A 725 9.83 32.13 7.31
CA VAL A 725 10.09 31.16 6.25
C VAL A 725 8.79 30.46 5.92
N ARG A 726 8.32 30.62 4.68
CA ARG A 726 7.04 30.09 4.21
C ARG A 726 7.08 28.58 3.98
N ASN A 727 7.76 27.80 4.81
CA ASN A 727 7.71 26.34 4.83
C ASN A 727 6.64 25.91 5.83
N ALA A 728 5.92 24.83 5.53
CA ALA A 728 5.04 24.24 6.53
C ALA A 728 5.84 23.84 7.77
N TRP A 729 5.40 24.27 8.94
CA TRP A 729 6.06 24.00 10.20
C TRP A 729 5.92 22.52 10.59
N ASP A 730 7.03 21.90 10.98
CA ASP A 730 7.07 20.62 11.68
C ASP A 730 8.19 20.68 12.73
N ARG A 731 7.95 20.02 13.87
CA ARG A 731 8.91 19.97 15.00
C ARG A 731 10.29 19.40 14.65
N GLY A 732 10.44 18.75 13.48
CA GLY A 732 11.73 18.24 12.99
C GLY A 732 12.68 19.33 12.49
N TRP A 733 12.21 20.56 12.26
CA TRP A 733 13.06 21.69 11.85
C TRP A 733 13.91 22.22 13.02
N THR A 734 15.17 22.46 12.74
CA THR A 734 16.14 23.08 13.67
C THR A 734 16.84 24.23 12.96
N ALA A 735 17.18 25.29 13.69
CA ALA A 735 17.83 26.47 13.14
C ALA A 735 19.19 26.77 13.80
N THR A 736 20.07 27.39 13.03
CA THR A 736 21.23 28.13 13.56
C THR A 736 21.29 29.53 12.95
N VAL A 737 21.68 30.51 13.75
CA VAL A 737 22.02 31.88 13.31
C VAL A 737 23.53 32.04 13.49
N ASP A 738 24.25 32.28 12.39
CA ASP A 738 25.72 32.41 12.36
C ASP A 738 26.43 31.22 13.04
N GLY A 739 25.91 30.01 12.78
CA GLY A 739 26.42 28.75 13.33
C GLY A 739 26.04 28.45 14.78
N ARG A 740 25.36 29.37 15.49
CA ARG A 740 24.87 29.15 16.85
C ARG A 740 23.43 28.64 16.84
N PRO A 741 23.05 27.67 17.70
CA PRO A 741 21.67 27.19 17.80
C PRO A 741 20.69 28.34 18.02
N ALA A 742 19.58 28.32 17.28
CA ALA A 742 18.50 29.30 17.37
C ALA A 742 17.14 28.60 17.46
N GLN A 743 16.17 29.28 18.06
CA GLN A 743 14.81 28.78 18.18
C GLN A 743 14.10 28.84 16.83
N VAL A 744 13.33 27.79 16.51
CA VAL A 744 12.37 27.79 15.41
C VAL A 744 10.99 28.01 16.02
N LEU A 745 10.39 29.16 15.72
CA LEU A 745 9.08 29.57 16.21
C LEU A 745 8.00 29.13 15.23
N ARG A 746 6.80 28.86 15.75
CA ARG A 746 5.58 28.75 14.94
C ARG A 746 5.15 30.15 14.53
N ALA A 747 4.98 30.37 13.24
CA ALA A 747 4.61 31.65 12.67
C ALA A 747 3.40 31.51 11.75
N ASP A 748 2.52 32.50 11.75
CA ASP A 748 1.37 32.63 10.85
C ASP A 748 0.58 31.31 10.74
N HIS A 749 0.30 30.72 11.90
CA HIS A 749 -0.35 29.43 12.12
C HIS A 749 0.36 28.19 11.57
N LEU A 750 0.72 28.17 10.29
CA LEU A 750 1.26 26.99 9.59
C LEU A 750 2.72 27.12 9.16
N LEU A 751 3.33 28.29 9.32
CA LEU A 751 4.70 28.61 8.90
C LEU A 751 5.67 28.62 10.08
N GLN A 752 6.92 28.97 9.79
CA GLN A 752 7.98 29.00 10.80
C GLN A 752 8.79 30.29 10.72
N ALA A 753 9.30 30.76 11.86
CA ALA A 753 10.15 31.93 11.95
C ALA A 753 11.42 31.68 12.79
N VAL A 754 12.48 32.42 12.48
CA VAL A 754 13.72 32.44 13.28
C VAL A 754 14.02 33.90 13.67
N PRO A 755 14.14 34.22 14.97
CA PRO A 755 14.49 35.56 15.40
C PRO A 755 15.97 35.86 15.09
N VAL A 756 16.24 37.08 14.62
CA VAL A 756 17.60 37.59 14.38
C VAL A 756 17.78 38.95 15.02
N ALA A 757 19.01 39.24 15.43
CA ALA A 757 19.39 40.58 15.88
C ALA A 757 19.49 41.55 14.67
N ALA A 758 19.72 42.82 14.96
CA ALA A 758 20.08 43.77 13.92
C ALA A 758 21.48 43.43 13.35
N GLY A 759 21.61 43.37 12.04
CA GLY A 759 22.85 43.08 11.34
C GLY A 759 22.67 42.17 10.12
N ARG A 760 23.81 41.61 9.69
CA ARG A 760 23.86 40.59 8.64
C ARG A 760 24.02 39.22 9.28
N HIS A 761 23.19 38.27 8.86
CA HIS A 761 23.14 36.94 9.45
C HIS A 761 23.02 35.84 8.38
N GLU A 762 23.62 34.68 8.64
CA GLU A 762 23.28 33.42 7.95
C GLU A 762 22.34 32.60 8.85
N VAL A 763 21.08 32.45 8.43
CA VAL A 763 20.15 31.52 9.05
C VAL A 763 20.19 30.21 8.30
N ARG A 764 20.49 29.11 8.99
CA ARG A 764 20.45 27.75 8.42
C ARG A 764 19.35 26.94 9.08
N LEU A 765 18.45 26.39 8.28
CA LEU A 765 17.38 25.50 8.70
C LEU A 765 17.66 24.07 8.23
N VAL A 766 17.60 23.12 9.15
CA VAL A 766 17.83 21.69 8.87
C VAL A 766 16.69 20.85 9.42
N TYR A 767 16.07 20.05 8.56
CA TYR A 767 15.03 19.09 8.94
C TYR A 767 15.65 17.76 9.40
N ARG A 768 15.22 17.27 10.57
CA ARG A 768 15.66 16.00 11.15
C ARG A 768 14.45 15.16 11.57
N GLU A 769 14.57 13.85 11.38
CA GLU A 769 13.59 12.88 11.89
C GLU A 769 14.30 11.79 12.72
N PRO A 770 14.51 12.04 14.04
CA PRO A 770 15.21 11.10 14.92
C PRO A 770 14.55 9.72 15.01
N ALA A 771 13.23 9.63 14.77
CA ALA A 771 12.52 8.35 14.83
C ALA A 771 13.01 7.35 13.79
N ILE A 772 13.54 7.81 12.63
CA ILE A 772 14.16 6.94 11.64
C ILE A 772 15.41 6.26 12.22
N GLY A 773 16.32 7.04 12.81
CA GLY A 773 17.55 6.50 13.42
C GLY A 773 17.26 5.55 14.59
N ARG A 774 16.33 5.94 15.48
CA ARG A 774 15.88 5.09 16.61
C ARG A 774 15.26 3.78 16.11
N GLY A 775 14.43 3.86 15.07
CA GLY A 775 13.85 2.73 14.36
C GLY A 775 14.91 1.74 13.87
N LEU A 776 15.91 2.24 13.14
CA LEU A 776 17.01 1.43 12.60
C LEU A 776 17.79 0.72 13.70
N VAL A 777 18.18 1.43 14.76
CA VAL A 777 18.92 0.86 15.90
C VAL A 777 18.09 -0.21 16.62
N ALA A 778 16.81 0.06 16.90
CA ALA A 778 15.93 -0.87 17.60
C ALA A 778 15.67 -2.15 16.78
N SER A 779 15.44 -2.02 15.48
CA SER A 779 15.36 -3.17 14.56
C SER A 779 16.66 -3.97 14.57
N ALA A 780 17.82 -3.31 14.43
CA ALA A 780 19.12 -3.97 14.43
C ALA A 780 19.38 -4.74 15.73
N ALA A 781 19.00 -4.18 16.88
CA ALA A 781 19.08 -4.84 18.17
C ALA A 781 18.19 -6.09 18.24
N ALA A 782 16.95 -6.03 17.71
CA ALA A 782 16.07 -7.21 17.65
C ALA A 782 16.66 -8.33 16.78
N TRP A 783 17.21 -7.99 15.61
CA TRP A 783 17.90 -8.94 14.73
C TRP A 783 19.14 -9.56 15.38
N ALA A 784 19.98 -8.73 16.03
CA ALA A 784 21.17 -9.19 16.75
C ALA A 784 20.80 -10.11 17.92
N GLY A 785 19.80 -9.72 18.72
CA GLY A 785 19.29 -10.53 19.84
C GLY A 785 18.78 -11.90 19.40
N MET A 786 18.11 -11.99 18.24
CA MET A 786 17.69 -13.26 17.65
C MET A 786 18.88 -14.17 17.32
N VAL A 787 19.91 -13.63 16.66
CA VAL A 787 21.12 -14.39 16.27
C VAL A 787 21.88 -14.89 17.50
N VAL A 788 22.06 -14.01 18.50
CA VAL A 788 22.74 -14.35 19.76
C VAL A 788 21.97 -15.40 20.54
N GLY A 789 20.65 -15.24 20.70
CA GLY A 789 19.81 -16.16 21.46
C GLY A 789 19.84 -17.59 20.91
N VAL A 790 19.79 -17.75 19.58
CA VAL A 790 19.89 -19.09 18.96
C VAL A 790 21.30 -19.66 19.06
N SER A 791 22.34 -18.84 18.90
CA SER A 791 23.74 -19.26 19.04
C SER A 791 24.03 -19.77 20.45
N ALA A 792 23.51 -19.09 21.48
CA ALA A 792 23.62 -19.51 22.87
C ALA A 792 22.93 -20.87 23.12
N VAL A 793 21.70 -21.06 22.61
CA VAL A 793 20.98 -22.34 22.72
C VAL A 793 21.73 -23.47 22.00
N ALA A 794 22.30 -23.20 20.82
CA ALA A 794 23.10 -24.18 20.08
C ALA A 794 24.37 -24.58 20.85
N LEU A 795 25.06 -23.60 21.46
CA LEU A 795 26.25 -23.84 22.28
C LEU A 795 25.93 -24.66 23.53
N VAL A 796 24.86 -24.33 24.26
CA VAL A 796 24.41 -25.08 25.44
C VAL A 796 24.06 -26.53 25.08
N ARG A 797 23.40 -26.75 23.93
CA ARG A 797 23.09 -28.10 23.45
C ARG A 797 24.35 -28.89 23.10
N ARG A 798 25.33 -28.28 22.45
CA ARG A 798 26.64 -28.91 22.18
C ARG A 798 27.37 -29.28 23.48
N ARG A 799 27.38 -28.38 24.47
CA ARG A 799 27.99 -28.63 25.80
C ARG A 799 27.28 -29.75 26.58
N ARG A 800 25.95 -29.88 26.47
CA ARG A 800 25.20 -30.98 27.09
C ARG A 800 25.42 -32.32 26.40
N ALA A 801 25.59 -32.33 25.07
CA ALA A 801 25.88 -33.54 24.31
C ALA A 801 27.31 -34.06 24.50
N THR A 802 28.23 -33.21 24.99
CA THR A 802 29.64 -33.54 25.25
C THR A 802 29.92 -33.88 26.72
N ARG A 803 28.92 -33.82 27.62
CA ARG A 803 29.07 -34.30 29.00
C ARG A 803 29.04 -35.84 29.00
N PRO A 804 30.03 -36.52 29.61
CA PRO A 804 30.00 -37.98 29.73
C PRO A 804 28.78 -38.43 30.56
N PRO A 805 28.19 -39.60 30.25
CA PRO A 805 27.06 -40.13 31.01
C PRO A 805 27.44 -40.35 32.47
N ALA A 806 26.50 -40.07 33.39
CA ALA A 806 26.71 -40.29 34.82
C ALA A 806 27.00 -41.78 35.09
N PRO A 807 27.95 -42.11 35.98
CA PRO A 807 28.21 -43.50 36.35
C PRO A 807 26.95 -44.14 36.94
N PRO A 808 26.70 -45.44 36.69
CA PRO A 808 25.54 -46.14 37.21
C PRO A 808 25.52 -46.10 38.75
N PRO A 809 24.34 -46.04 39.39
CA PRO A 809 24.24 -46.03 40.84
C PRO A 809 24.88 -47.31 41.40
N ALA A 810 25.80 -47.14 42.36
CA ALA A 810 26.46 -48.24 43.04
C ALA A 810 25.42 -49.18 43.66
N ALA A 811 25.50 -50.46 43.30
CA ALA A 811 24.66 -51.49 43.89
C ALA A 811 24.89 -51.50 45.40
N ALA A 812 23.85 -51.16 46.16
CA ALA A 812 23.86 -51.29 47.61
C ALA A 812 24.10 -52.76 47.96
N ALA A 813 25.28 -53.05 48.52
CA ALA A 813 25.62 -54.35 49.05
C ALA A 813 24.59 -54.72 50.13
N ARG A 814 23.87 -55.82 49.94
CA ARG A 814 23.06 -56.43 51.00
C ARG A 814 24.03 -56.97 52.07
N PRO A 815 23.88 -56.61 53.36
CA PRO A 815 24.63 -57.27 54.43
C PRO A 815 24.15 -58.72 54.57
N ARG A 816 25.11 -59.61 54.83
CA ARG A 816 24.94 -61.07 54.97
C ARG A 816 24.15 -61.45 56.21
#